data_AF-A0A944G2R5-F1
#
_entry.id   AF-A0A944G2R5-F1
#
_cell.length_a   1.000
_cell.length_b   1.000
_cell.length_c   1.000
_cell.angle_alpha   90.00
_cell.angle_beta   90.00
_cell.angle_gamma   90.00
#
_symmetry.space_group_name_H-M   'P 1'
#
loop_
_entity.id
_entity.type
_entity.pdbx_description
1 polymer ?
#
loop_
_entity_poly.entity_id
_entity_poly.type
_entity_poly.pdbx_seq_one_letter_code
_entity_poly.pdbx_strand_id
1 'polypeptide(L)'
;MKRLSFYLFLCAVLLMSVNVFGQFSGEGSGTPADPYQVATAEQFTEIVNNPYAYFVQTADITFDNSTNFPQINFGGLYDGQGYKIIAQSNQTQPLFGTVTGTITRVTVEMGTNTVQNGGAILCNTLNGGTISYCNIQGNVTGATAGGIVNTMSSGLVEYCSFTGHVRAQGRCSYAGGICAKQDGGEIKCSMVPSGSLIESILTTPDMLDYCLPSSAGIANCSTKDAKVTSCYSDASADAWNQLNSSNAPGFVNVDQLANGGNIKNCIAQDRWILLGEELIAMLLNIGNDPVAFVVDDDGNLVCVAILLDPTRSKGMKCVSRKSDDFNNLETWEYDPFDSDSGTKQFIISAGHTVTLQGNTNGISDVSIIVRDGGNFINRTDVDVTATMEKNITADKWNFIGFPVQDNTANGYGVAPLAAVEGDIWALRYDYPNNTWDNTYLHWYEGSQDYVKAGNGIFAYPDNNYTLSIEGTLNNADVTVTNAITPSENGTARWMALANPYPAEINIASLPTTQGGGVYLYDGTSFGTIQSSGTIKAGQGFFVNMPEAENSFTFTKTMINNSTAKSISAEREFVSVSVSTDGYKVPVLFAQNDDATDGYDIYDANKMFGNGTVAEPYLVCEGIELCKEEVLSSSYTATMNVKSSESRSVEIVADNIPEGYSLTLIDGALEVVMNHGDVYTTDIAEGENADRFKLLITKNNVSIADVAEAESIRVVNNNRTISI
;
A
#
# COMPACT_ATOMS: atom_id res chain seq x y z
N MET A 1 -40.15 -5.13 50.00
CA MET A 1 -40.44 -4.74 48.60
C MET A 1 -39.33 -3.91 47.94
N LYS A 2 -38.61 -3.01 48.62
CA LYS A 2 -37.58 -2.16 47.97
C LYS A 2 -36.22 -2.83 47.62
N ARG A 3 -35.94 -4.04 48.11
CA ARG A 3 -34.72 -4.80 47.75
C ARG A 3 -34.91 -5.79 46.60
N LEU A 4 -36.15 -6.16 46.26
CA LEU A 4 -36.44 -7.09 45.17
C LEU A 4 -36.40 -6.38 43.80
N SER A 5 -36.81 -5.10 43.75
CA SER A 5 -36.76 -4.29 42.52
C SER A 5 -35.34 -3.91 42.09
N PHE A 6 -34.36 -3.87 42.99
CA PHE A 6 -32.97 -3.55 42.63
C PHE A 6 -32.27 -4.76 41.97
N TYR A 7 -32.55 -5.98 42.42
CA TYR A 7 -32.05 -7.19 41.78
C TYR A 7 -32.74 -7.48 40.43
N LEU A 8 -34.03 -7.16 40.29
CA LEU A 8 -34.73 -7.31 39.01
C LEU A 8 -34.22 -6.31 37.96
N PHE A 9 -33.82 -5.10 38.37
CA PHE A 9 -33.25 -4.10 37.48
C PHE A 9 -31.80 -4.45 37.08
N LEU A 10 -31.01 -5.02 37.99
CA LEU A 10 -29.65 -5.49 37.69
C LEU A 10 -29.65 -6.72 36.74
N CYS A 11 -30.63 -7.63 36.88
CA CYS A 11 -30.83 -8.73 35.93
C CYS A 11 -31.34 -8.28 34.56
N ALA A 12 -32.10 -7.19 34.47
CA ALA A 12 -32.59 -6.65 33.18
C ALA A 12 -31.50 -5.93 32.38
N VAL A 13 -30.52 -5.31 33.04
CA VAL A 13 -29.35 -4.70 32.37
C VAL A 13 -28.34 -5.77 31.89
N LEU A 14 -28.28 -6.93 32.55
CA LEU A 14 -27.49 -8.08 32.11
C LEU A 14 -28.15 -8.93 31.01
N LEU A 15 -29.40 -8.62 30.64
CA LEU A 15 -30.17 -9.31 29.59
C LEU A 15 -30.45 -8.42 28.37
N MET A 16 -29.88 -7.21 28.31
CA MET A 16 -29.78 -6.51 27.04
C MET A 16 -28.74 -7.26 26.21
N SER A 17 -29.23 -8.08 25.28
CA SER A 17 -28.44 -8.60 24.19
C SER A 17 -27.83 -7.42 23.44
N VAL A 18 -26.61 -7.04 23.84
CA VAL A 18 -25.65 -6.54 22.86
C VAL A 18 -25.64 -7.59 21.76
N ASN A 19 -26.00 -7.19 20.54
CA ASN A 19 -25.58 -7.96 19.39
C ASN A 19 -24.05 -7.99 19.50
N VAL A 20 -23.51 -9.10 19.98
CA VAL A 20 -22.10 -9.40 19.83
C VAL A 20 -21.97 -9.55 18.32
N PHE A 21 -21.61 -8.47 17.62
CA PHE A 21 -20.96 -8.59 16.32
C PHE A 21 -19.87 -9.62 16.55
N GLY A 22 -19.91 -10.74 15.83
CA GLY A 22 -18.96 -11.82 16.01
C GLY A 22 -17.57 -11.22 15.99
N GLN A 23 -16.90 -11.24 17.14
CA GLN A 23 -15.53 -10.75 17.24
C GLN A 23 -14.72 -11.60 16.27
N PHE A 24 -14.02 -10.93 15.35
CA PHE A 24 -13.09 -11.60 14.45
C PHE A 24 -12.08 -12.37 15.32
N SER A 25 -11.87 -13.65 15.01
CA SER A 25 -11.08 -14.55 15.86
C SER A 25 -9.56 -14.38 15.70
N GLY A 26 -9.11 -13.63 14.68
CA GLY A 26 -7.71 -13.26 14.48
C GLY A 26 -7.32 -11.94 15.16
N GLU A 27 -6.05 -11.58 15.00
CA GLU A 27 -5.47 -10.33 15.52
C GLU A 27 -5.91 -9.11 14.70
N GLY A 28 -5.75 -7.91 15.28
CA GLY A 28 -6.07 -6.62 14.65
C GLY A 28 -7.46 -6.08 14.98
N SER A 29 -7.68 -4.81 14.66
CA SER A 29 -8.93 -4.08 14.91
C SER A 29 -9.76 -3.85 13.64
N GLY A 30 -9.24 -4.24 12.46
CA GLY A 30 -9.93 -4.06 11.18
C GLY A 30 -9.80 -2.66 10.60
N THR A 31 -8.88 -1.85 11.11
CA THR A 31 -8.60 -0.48 10.64
C THR A 31 -7.44 -0.47 9.63
N PRO A 32 -7.23 0.60 8.84
CA PRO A 32 -6.09 0.67 7.93
C PRO A 32 -4.73 0.52 8.62
N ALA A 33 -4.59 1.07 9.84
CA ALA A 33 -3.37 1.03 10.62
C ALA A 33 -3.16 -0.31 11.36
N ASP A 34 -4.24 -1.06 11.57
CA ASP A 34 -4.27 -2.31 12.32
C ASP A 34 -5.33 -3.26 11.72
N PRO A 35 -5.08 -3.79 10.51
CA PRO A 35 -6.02 -4.64 9.79
C PRO A 35 -6.20 -5.99 10.47
N TYR A 36 -7.35 -6.62 10.27
CA TYR A 36 -7.60 -7.99 10.72
C TYR A 36 -6.67 -8.98 10.01
N GLN A 37 -5.96 -9.79 10.79
CA GLN A 37 -5.00 -10.77 10.28
C GLN A 37 -5.67 -12.11 10.02
N VAL A 38 -5.62 -12.58 8.76
CA VAL A 38 -6.27 -13.81 8.30
C VAL A 38 -5.21 -14.87 8.02
N ALA A 39 -5.18 -15.94 8.81
CA ALA A 39 -4.23 -17.05 8.68
C ALA A 39 -4.90 -18.41 8.37
N THR A 40 -6.22 -18.55 8.59
CA THR A 40 -6.94 -19.82 8.39
C THR A 40 -8.23 -19.66 7.59
N ALA A 41 -8.81 -20.78 7.14
CA ALA A 41 -10.06 -20.79 6.37
C ALA A 41 -11.27 -20.39 7.24
N GLU A 42 -11.24 -20.70 8.53
CA GLU A 42 -12.25 -20.27 9.51
C GLU A 42 -12.24 -18.75 9.66
N GLN A 43 -11.06 -18.16 9.86
CA GLN A 43 -10.89 -16.70 9.92
C GLN A 43 -11.32 -16.04 8.62
N PHE A 44 -10.99 -16.63 7.47
CA PHE A 44 -11.44 -16.11 6.17
C PHE A 44 -12.97 -16.12 6.08
N THR A 45 -13.63 -17.14 6.60
CA THR A 45 -15.09 -17.23 6.61
C THR A 45 -15.73 -16.15 7.50
N GLU A 46 -15.04 -15.69 8.56
CA GLU A 46 -15.51 -14.64 9.47
C GLU A 46 -15.50 -13.23 8.86
N ILE A 47 -14.85 -13.02 7.71
CA ILE A 47 -14.85 -11.74 6.98
C ILE A 47 -16.28 -11.27 6.71
N VAL A 48 -17.22 -12.20 6.50
CA VAL A 48 -18.65 -11.91 6.30
C VAL A 48 -19.27 -11.07 7.44
N ASN A 49 -18.69 -11.11 8.64
CA ASN A 49 -19.17 -10.37 9.80
C ASN A 49 -18.72 -8.90 9.78
N ASN A 50 -17.64 -8.57 9.07
CA ASN A 50 -17.05 -7.23 8.99
C ASN A 50 -16.65 -6.89 7.54
N PRO A 51 -17.59 -6.91 6.56
CA PRO A 51 -17.27 -6.90 5.13
C PRO A 51 -16.68 -5.58 4.60
N TYR A 52 -16.65 -4.52 5.41
CA TYR A 52 -16.10 -3.20 5.10
C TYR A 52 -14.78 -2.90 5.81
N ALA A 53 -14.27 -3.84 6.62
CA ALA A 53 -13.01 -3.68 7.34
C ALA A 53 -11.78 -3.94 6.46
N TYR A 54 -10.59 -3.69 7.03
CA TYR A 54 -9.31 -3.96 6.41
C TYR A 54 -8.79 -5.32 6.87
N PHE A 55 -8.37 -6.15 5.93
CA PHE A 55 -7.89 -7.51 6.15
C PHE A 55 -6.55 -7.73 5.46
N VAL A 56 -5.67 -8.46 6.14
CA VAL A 56 -4.37 -8.85 5.63
C VAL A 56 -4.13 -10.33 5.85
N GLN A 57 -3.74 -11.06 4.80
CA GLN A 57 -3.38 -12.47 4.90
C GLN A 57 -1.98 -12.62 5.50
N THR A 58 -1.81 -13.53 6.46
CA THR A 58 -0.54 -13.75 7.18
C THR A 58 0.01 -15.17 7.05
N ALA A 59 -0.71 -16.06 6.36
CA ALA A 59 -0.29 -17.41 6.04
C ALA A 59 -1.03 -17.94 4.81
N ASP A 60 -0.53 -19.01 4.19
CA ASP A 60 -1.31 -19.76 3.19
C ASP A 60 -2.59 -20.34 3.83
N ILE A 61 -3.73 -20.13 3.19
CA ILE A 61 -5.04 -20.58 3.66
C ILE A 61 -5.47 -21.80 2.87
N THR A 62 -5.82 -22.89 3.54
CA THR A 62 -6.32 -24.10 2.89
C THR A 62 -7.77 -24.35 3.26
N PHE A 63 -8.65 -24.33 2.25
CA PHE A 63 -10.02 -24.84 2.34
C PHE A 63 -10.01 -26.35 2.10
N ASP A 64 -10.32 -27.11 3.15
CA ASP A 64 -10.32 -28.57 3.12
C ASP A 64 -11.52 -29.16 2.36
N ASN A 65 -11.63 -30.49 2.37
CA ASN A 65 -12.72 -31.19 1.66
C ASN A 65 -14.12 -30.99 2.27
N SER A 66 -14.23 -30.31 3.41
CA SER A 66 -15.49 -30.07 4.11
C SER A 66 -15.93 -28.60 4.09
N THR A 67 -15.04 -27.71 3.63
CA THR A 67 -15.24 -26.27 3.70
C THR A 67 -15.43 -25.69 2.31
N ASN A 68 -16.64 -25.18 2.04
CA ASN A 68 -16.90 -24.42 0.83
C ASN A 68 -16.40 -22.99 1.00
N PHE A 69 -16.06 -22.35 -0.11
CA PHE A 69 -15.85 -20.91 -0.16
C PHE A 69 -17.06 -20.17 0.41
N PRO A 70 -16.89 -19.04 1.10
CA PRO A 70 -17.98 -18.38 1.81
C PRO A 70 -18.87 -17.48 0.92
N GLN A 71 -18.41 -17.10 -0.28
CA GLN A 71 -19.06 -16.14 -1.18
C GLN A 71 -19.40 -14.81 -0.47
N ILE A 72 -18.36 -14.09 -0.04
CA ILE A 72 -18.50 -12.86 0.75
C ILE A 72 -18.88 -11.67 -0.15
N ASN A 73 -19.92 -10.90 0.22
CA ASN A 73 -20.13 -9.57 -0.33
C ASN A 73 -19.19 -8.60 0.38
N PHE A 74 -18.25 -8.00 -0.35
CA PHE A 74 -17.09 -7.33 0.22
C PHE A 74 -16.96 -5.88 -0.26
N GLY A 75 -16.84 -4.97 0.70
CA GLY A 75 -16.69 -3.53 0.48
C GLY A 75 -15.43 -2.92 1.09
N GLY A 76 -14.64 -3.69 1.85
CA GLY A 76 -13.42 -3.24 2.51
C GLY A 76 -12.16 -3.42 1.67
N LEU A 77 -11.01 -3.64 2.33
CA LEU A 77 -9.74 -3.97 1.67
C LEU A 77 -9.29 -5.35 2.11
N TYR A 78 -9.06 -6.26 1.15
CA TYR A 78 -8.46 -7.56 1.40
C TYR A 78 -7.12 -7.64 0.68
N ASP A 79 -6.04 -7.77 1.44
CA ASP A 79 -4.68 -7.89 0.93
C ASP A 79 -4.12 -9.29 1.18
N GLY A 80 -3.91 -10.05 0.11
CA GLY A 80 -3.38 -11.41 0.19
C GLY A 80 -1.88 -11.47 0.52
N GLN A 81 -1.14 -10.36 0.48
CA GLN A 81 0.32 -10.29 0.68
C GLN A 81 1.13 -11.35 -0.09
N GLY A 82 0.60 -11.85 -1.22
CA GLY A 82 1.23 -12.90 -2.01
C GLY A 82 1.15 -14.32 -1.41
N TYR A 83 0.43 -14.53 -0.31
CA TYR A 83 0.11 -15.88 0.17
C TYR A 83 -0.95 -16.54 -0.70
N LYS A 84 -1.06 -17.87 -0.59
CA LYS A 84 -1.98 -18.69 -1.39
C LYS A 84 -3.29 -18.97 -0.65
N ILE A 85 -4.36 -19.05 -1.41
CA ILE A 85 -5.64 -19.63 -1.00
C ILE A 85 -5.85 -20.91 -1.81
N ILE A 86 -5.83 -22.05 -1.13
CA ILE A 86 -5.83 -23.37 -1.74
C ILE A 86 -7.18 -24.05 -1.47
N ALA A 87 -7.86 -24.50 -2.51
CA ALA A 87 -9.06 -25.33 -2.37
C ALA A 87 -8.74 -26.79 -2.71
N GLN A 88 -8.84 -27.69 -1.72
CA GLN A 88 -8.59 -29.12 -1.91
C GLN A 88 -9.76 -29.87 -2.58
N SER A 89 -10.95 -29.27 -2.55
CA SER A 89 -12.18 -29.82 -3.13
C SER A 89 -12.79 -28.90 -4.18
N ASN A 90 -13.66 -29.47 -5.01
CA ASN A 90 -14.42 -28.69 -5.97
C ASN A 90 -15.33 -27.70 -5.25
N GLN A 91 -15.25 -26.44 -5.66
CA GLN A 91 -16.08 -25.37 -5.13
C GLN A 91 -17.37 -25.24 -5.96
N THR A 92 -18.39 -24.66 -5.34
CA THR A 92 -19.70 -24.41 -5.99
C THR A 92 -20.06 -22.93 -6.07
N GLN A 93 -19.18 -22.07 -5.55
CA GLN A 93 -19.34 -20.62 -5.53
C GLN A 93 -17.98 -19.92 -5.55
N PRO A 94 -17.92 -18.64 -5.99
CA PRO A 94 -16.69 -17.86 -5.93
C PRO A 94 -16.32 -17.50 -4.49
N LEU A 95 -15.07 -17.10 -4.30
CA LEU A 95 -14.54 -16.66 -3.00
C LEU A 95 -15.30 -15.43 -2.47
N PHE A 96 -15.54 -14.48 -3.37
CA PHE A 96 -16.33 -13.27 -3.16
C PHE A 96 -17.58 -13.26 -4.04
N GLY A 97 -18.72 -12.86 -3.46
CA GLY A 97 -19.97 -12.63 -4.16
C GLY A 97 -19.92 -11.33 -4.95
N THR A 98 -20.33 -10.24 -4.31
CA THR A 98 -20.25 -8.89 -4.89
C THR A 98 -19.07 -8.12 -4.28
N VAL A 99 -18.27 -7.47 -5.11
CA VAL A 99 -17.13 -6.65 -4.68
C VAL A 99 -17.38 -5.19 -5.04
N THR A 100 -17.40 -4.34 -4.03
CA THR A 100 -17.42 -2.88 -4.14
C THR A 100 -16.15 -2.24 -3.53
N GLY A 101 -15.36 -3.01 -2.79
CA GLY A 101 -14.09 -2.60 -2.19
C GLY A 101 -12.88 -3.02 -3.01
N THR A 102 -11.74 -3.23 -2.34
CA THR A 102 -10.46 -3.60 -2.97
C THR A 102 -10.03 -5.01 -2.58
N ILE A 103 -9.72 -5.84 -3.57
CA ILE A 103 -9.05 -7.13 -3.39
C ILE A 103 -7.71 -7.04 -4.12
N THR A 104 -6.61 -7.26 -3.39
CA THR A 104 -5.27 -7.14 -3.96
C THR A 104 -4.32 -8.24 -3.51
N ARG A 105 -3.35 -8.57 -4.36
CA ARG A 105 -2.27 -9.54 -4.06
C ARG A 105 -2.76 -10.92 -3.64
N VAL A 106 -3.89 -11.37 -4.18
CA VAL A 106 -4.49 -12.68 -3.89
C VAL A 106 -4.03 -13.71 -4.92
N THR A 107 -3.45 -14.81 -4.44
CA THR A 107 -3.18 -16.00 -5.26
C THR A 107 -4.14 -17.11 -4.89
N VAL A 108 -4.86 -17.67 -5.87
CA VAL A 108 -5.78 -18.81 -5.67
C VAL A 108 -5.30 -20.00 -6.47
N GLU A 109 -5.20 -21.16 -5.84
CA GLU A 109 -4.94 -22.45 -6.48
C GLU A 109 -6.08 -23.44 -6.20
N MET A 110 -6.72 -23.92 -7.26
CA MET A 110 -7.79 -24.91 -7.12
C MET A 110 -7.91 -25.87 -8.30
N GLY A 111 -8.46 -27.06 -8.05
CA GLY A 111 -8.75 -28.05 -9.08
C GLY A 111 -9.88 -27.63 -10.03
N THR A 112 -11.13 -27.57 -9.56
CA THR A 112 -12.29 -27.18 -10.40
C THR A 112 -13.40 -26.53 -9.58
N ASN A 113 -13.90 -25.39 -10.02
CA ASN A 113 -15.10 -24.71 -9.51
C ASN A 113 -16.28 -24.99 -10.46
N THR A 114 -17.35 -25.58 -9.96
CA THR A 114 -18.56 -25.86 -10.76
C THR A 114 -19.74 -25.09 -10.19
N VAL A 115 -20.13 -24.00 -10.85
CA VAL A 115 -21.20 -23.10 -10.39
C VAL A 115 -22.40 -23.21 -11.32
N GLN A 116 -23.57 -23.60 -10.79
CA GLN A 116 -24.75 -23.91 -11.62
C GLN A 116 -25.38 -22.68 -12.33
N ASN A 117 -25.16 -21.44 -11.86
CA ASN A 117 -25.86 -20.23 -12.33
C ASN A 117 -24.94 -19.03 -12.64
N GLY A 118 -23.76 -19.29 -13.21
CA GLY A 118 -22.76 -18.25 -13.49
C GLY A 118 -21.58 -18.39 -12.55
N GLY A 119 -20.38 -18.63 -13.09
CA GLY A 119 -19.22 -19.05 -12.31
C GLY A 119 -18.02 -18.14 -12.50
N ALA A 120 -17.32 -17.90 -11.39
CA ALA A 120 -15.95 -17.42 -11.38
C ALA A 120 -15.22 -17.99 -10.17
N ILE A 121 -13.89 -17.89 -10.16
CA ILE A 121 -13.11 -18.34 -9.00
C ILE A 121 -13.07 -17.27 -7.92
N LEU A 122 -12.73 -16.04 -8.29
CA LEU A 122 -12.51 -14.97 -7.32
C LEU A 122 -13.80 -14.21 -6.99
N CYS A 123 -14.50 -13.66 -7.99
CA CYS A 123 -15.59 -12.72 -7.79
C CYS A 123 -16.79 -13.01 -8.71
N ASN A 124 -18.01 -13.09 -8.15
CA ASN A 124 -19.20 -13.21 -9.01
C ASN A 124 -19.54 -11.88 -9.70
N THR A 125 -19.57 -10.78 -8.95
CA THR A 125 -19.98 -9.47 -9.45
C THR A 125 -19.05 -8.37 -8.97
N LEU A 126 -18.36 -7.71 -9.90
CA LEU A 126 -17.60 -6.49 -9.62
C LEU A 126 -18.46 -5.27 -9.91
N ASN A 127 -18.69 -4.45 -8.89
CA ASN A 127 -19.55 -3.26 -8.97
C ASN A 127 -18.88 -2.07 -8.27
N GLY A 128 -17.98 -1.39 -8.99
CA GLY A 128 -17.31 -0.18 -8.52
C GLY A 128 -16.06 -0.44 -7.66
N GLY A 129 -15.74 -1.70 -7.38
CA GLY A 129 -14.53 -2.10 -6.66
C GLY A 129 -13.30 -2.26 -7.56
N THR A 130 -12.19 -2.63 -6.93
CA THR A 130 -10.89 -2.88 -7.57
C THR A 130 -10.41 -4.29 -7.28
N ILE A 131 -10.00 -5.02 -8.32
CA ILE A 131 -9.29 -6.29 -8.21
C ILE A 131 -7.92 -6.10 -8.87
N SER A 132 -6.85 -6.13 -8.08
CA SER A 132 -5.50 -5.82 -8.57
C SER A 132 -4.46 -6.86 -8.17
N TYR A 133 -3.47 -7.12 -9.02
CA TYR A 133 -2.32 -7.95 -8.65
C TYR A 133 -2.69 -9.38 -8.21
N CYS A 134 -3.75 -9.95 -8.79
CA CYS A 134 -4.23 -11.29 -8.44
C CYS A 134 -3.77 -12.34 -9.45
N ASN A 135 -3.41 -13.53 -8.95
CA ASN A 135 -3.02 -14.67 -9.78
C ASN A 135 -3.94 -15.87 -9.49
N ILE A 136 -4.76 -16.24 -10.47
CA ILE A 136 -5.84 -17.22 -10.27
C ILE A 136 -5.57 -18.46 -11.12
N GLN A 137 -5.44 -19.61 -10.47
CA GLN A 137 -5.29 -20.90 -11.12
C GLN A 137 -6.45 -21.82 -10.79
N GLY A 138 -7.12 -22.32 -11.82
CA GLY A 138 -8.13 -23.36 -11.68
C GLY A 138 -9.13 -23.41 -12.82
N ASN A 139 -10.04 -24.38 -12.74
CA ASN A 139 -11.09 -24.55 -13.74
C ASN A 139 -12.41 -23.96 -13.25
N VAL A 140 -13.23 -23.40 -14.14
CA VAL A 140 -14.57 -22.89 -13.84
C VAL A 140 -15.57 -23.41 -14.85
N THR A 141 -16.72 -23.91 -14.38
CA THR A 141 -17.85 -24.31 -15.23
C THR A 141 -19.12 -23.64 -14.76
N GLY A 142 -19.90 -23.04 -15.67
CA GLY A 142 -21.20 -22.45 -15.35
C GLY A 142 -22.03 -22.02 -16.56
N ALA A 143 -23.21 -21.44 -16.36
CA ALA A 143 -24.05 -20.94 -17.46
C ALA A 143 -23.40 -19.75 -18.20
N THR A 144 -22.81 -18.84 -17.43
CA THR A 144 -21.77 -17.88 -17.82
C THR A 144 -20.52 -18.21 -16.99
N ALA A 145 -19.33 -18.00 -17.50
CA ALA A 145 -18.11 -18.38 -16.80
C ALA A 145 -16.97 -17.39 -17.07
N GLY A 146 -16.38 -16.85 -16.00
CA GLY A 146 -15.21 -15.99 -16.03
C GLY A 146 -14.10 -16.58 -15.18
N GLY A 147 -12.85 -16.54 -15.60
CA GLY A 147 -11.76 -17.06 -14.77
C GLY A 147 -11.64 -16.33 -13.42
N ILE A 148 -11.70 -14.99 -13.45
CA ILE A 148 -11.56 -14.14 -12.24
C ILE A 148 -12.91 -13.55 -11.83
N VAL A 149 -13.61 -12.91 -12.77
CA VAL A 149 -14.88 -12.20 -12.53
C VAL A 149 -15.97 -12.78 -13.43
N ASN A 150 -17.14 -13.11 -12.89
CA ASN A 150 -18.24 -13.55 -13.75
C ASN A 150 -18.87 -12.33 -14.47
N THR A 151 -19.39 -11.34 -13.73
CA THR A 151 -19.99 -10.12 -14.32
C THR A 151 -19.34 -8.86 -13.76
N MET A 152 -19.05 -7.89 -14.63
CA MET A 152 -18.49 -6.59 -14.27
C MET A 152 -19.41 -5.48 -14.76
N SER A 153 -20.08 -4.78 -13.83
CA SER A 153 -20.94 -3.63 -14.14
C SER A 153 -20.16 -2.32 -14.17
N SER A 154 -19.19 -2.18 -13.27
CA SER A 154 -18.28 -1.05 -13.14
C SER A 154 -17.09 -1.45 -12.26
N GLY A 155 -16.04 -0.64 -12.21
CA GLY A 155 -14.83 -0.89 -11.40
C GLY A 155 -13.58 -1.13 -12.24
N LEU A 156 -12.55 -1.70 -11.62
CA LEU A 156 -11.23 -1.93 -12.22
C LEU A 156 -10.74 -3.35 -11.94
N VAL A 157 -10.32 -4.05 -12.98
CA VAL A 157 -9.49 -5.26 -12.85
C VAL A 157 -8.14 -4.95 -13.47
N GLU A 158 -7.06 -4.98 -12.70
CA GLU A 158 -5.73 -4.67 -13.23
C GLU A 158 -4.61 -5.58 -12.75
N TYR A 159 -3.58 -5.74 -13.59
CA TYR A 159 -2.42 -6.58 -13.25
C TYR A 159 -2.85 -7.96 -12.74
N CYS A 160 -3.80 -8.60 -13.43
CA CYS A 160 -4.30 -9.91 -13.04
C CYS A 160 -3.89 -10.99 -14.04
N SER A 161 -3.75 -12.22 -13.57
CA SER A 161 -3.52 -13.39 -14.42
C SER A 161 -4.51 -14.51 -14.09
N PHE A 162 -4.98 -15.20 -15.13
CA PHE A 162 -5.77 -16.42 -14.99
C PHE A 162 -5.16 -17.56 -15.79
N THR A 163 -5.01 -18.74 -15.18
CA THR A 163 -4.61 -19.97 -15.87
C THR A 163 -5.56 -21.12 -15.55
N GLY A 164 -6.13 -21.74 -16.57
CA GLY A 164 -6.98 -22.93 -16.42
C GLY A 164 -8.07 -23.05 -17.50
N HIS A 165 -9.11 -23.83 -17.19
CA HIS A 165 -10.23 -24.08 -18.11
C HIS A 165 -11.49 -23.30 -17.71
N VAL A 166 -11.95 -22.38 -18.56
CA VAL A 166 -13.25 -21.71 -18.42
C VAL A 166 -14.25 -22.39 -19.35
N ARG A 167 -15.38 -22.87 -18.80
CA ARG A 167 -16.42 -23.55 -19.56
C ARG A 167 -17.81 -22.98 -19.29
N ALA A 168 -18.34 -22.23 -20.25
CA ALA A 168 -19.72 -21.75 -20.21
C ALA A 168 -20.67 -22.73 -20.94
N GLN A 169 -21.77 -23.15 -20.31
CA GLN A 169 -22.77 -24.07 -20.90
C GLN A 169 -24.19 -23.62 -20.55
N GLY A 170 -25.01 -23.29 -21.55
CA GLY A 170 -26.39 -22.88 -21.29
C GLY A 170 -27.10 -22.31 -22.50
N ARG A 171 -28.13 -21.48 -22.25
CA ARG A 171 -28.97 -20.82 -23.28
C ARG A 171 -28.30 -19.59 -23.90
N CYS A 172 -27.48 -18.89 -23.10
CA CYS A 172 -26.69 -17.72 -23.48
C CYS A 172 -25.35 -17.83 -22.77
N SER A 173 -24.44 -18.61 -23.34
CA SER A 173 -23.16 -18.92 -22.70
C SER A 173 -22.08 -17.91 -23.07
N TYR A 174 -21.58 -17.19 -22.06
CA TYR A 174 -20.46 -16.28 -22.17
C TYR A 174 -19.28 -16.86 -21.38
N ALA A 175 -18.16 -17.09 -22.06
CA ALA A 175 -16.92 -17.54 -21.46
C ALA A 175 -15.84 -16.47 -21.64
N GLY A 176 -15.19 -16.04 -20.55
CA GLY A 176 -14.07 -15.10 -20.62
C GLY A 176 -12.94 -15.54 -19.72
N GLY A 177 -11.69 -15.46 -20.19
CA GLY A 177 -10.55 -15.85 -19.36
C GLY A 177 -10.38 -14.99 -18.11
N ILE A 178 -10.66 -13.69 -18.19
CA ILE A 178 -10.71 -12.80 -17.02
C ILE A 178 -12.16 -12.53 -16.60
N CYS A 179 -12.99 -12.04 -17.51
CA CYS A 179 -14.37 -11.63 -17.22
C CYS A 179 -15.39 -12.29 -18.16
N ALA A 180 -16.42 -12.96 -17.63
CA ALA A 180 -17.43 -13.58 -18.49
C ALA A 180 -18.23 -12.53 -19.26
N LYS A 181 -18.72 -11.49 -18.57
CA LYS A 181 -19.55 -10.41 -19.14
C LYS A 181 -19.15 -9.06 -18.56
N GLN A 182 -18.67 -8.16 -19.42
CA GLN A 182 -18.29 -6.79 -19.04
C GLN A 182 -19.33 -5.80 -19.57
N ASP A 183 -20.15 -5.26 -18.67
CA ASP A 183 -21.15 -4.23 -18.95
C ASP A 183 -20.61 -2.80 -18.68
N GLY A 184 -19.47 -2.66 -18.01
CA GLY A 184 -18.81 -1.38 -17.77
C GLY A 184 -17.49 -1.52 -17.02
N GLY A 185 -16.81 -0.41 -16.75
CA GLY A 185 -15.50 -0.38 -16.08
C GLY A 185 -14.34 -0.80 -16.99
N GLU A 186 -13.16 -1.02 -16.40
CA GLU A 186 -11.91 -1.26 -17.15
C GLU A 186 -11.19 -2.53 -16.71
N ILE A 187 -10.77 -3.35 -17.68
CA ILE A 187 -9.81 -4.44 -17.48
C ILE A 187 -8.49 -3.99 -18.10
N LYS A 188 -7.44 -3.89 -17.29
CA LYS A 188 -6.17 -3.33 -17.70
C LYS A 188 -5.00 -4.25 -17.34
N CYS A 189 -3.90 -4.23 -18.09
CA CYS A 189 -2.64 -4.86 -17.69
C CYS A 189 -2.78 -6.35 -17.29
N SER A 190 -3.75 -7.07 -17.84
CA SER A 190 -4.11 -8.43 -17.40
C SER A 190 -3.84 -9.46 -18.49
N MET A 191 -3.55 -10.71 -18.09
CA MET A 191 -3.25 -11.77 -19.03
C MET A 191 -3.96 -13.09 -18.80
N VAL A 192 -4.08 -13.84 -19.90
CA VAL A 192 -4.40 -15.26 -19.89
C VAL A 192 -3.33 -15.97 -20.74
N PRO A 193 -2.32 -16.60 -20.12
CA PRO A 193 -1.22 -17.23 -20.83
C PRO A 193 -1.64 -18.49 -21.58
N SER A 194 -0.69 -19.00 -22.35
CA SER A 194 -0.80 -20.26 -23.08
C SER A 194 -1.18 -21.43 -22.16
N GLY A 195 -1.86 -22.43 -22.73
CA GLY A 195 -2.35 -23.60 -21.99
C GLY A 195 -3.70 -23.41 -21.30
N SER A 196 -4.24 -22.19 -21.26
CA SER A 196 -5.64 -21.95 -20.86
C SER A 196 -6.61 -22.29 -21.98
N LEU A 197 -7.79 -22.79 -21.60
CA LEU A 197 -8.87 -23.15 -22.53
C LEU A 197 -10.13 -22.39 -22.14
N ILE A 198 -10.73 -21.66 -23.08
CA ILE A 198 -11.93 -20.86 -22.88
C ILE A 198 -13.01 -21.36 -23.84
N GLU A 199 -14.00 -22.07 -23.31
CA GLU A 199 -15.05 -22.71 -24.11
C GLU A 199 -16.43 -22.19 -23.76
N SER A 200 -17.20 -21.85 -24.78
CA SER A 200 -18.62 -21.57 -24.65
C SER A 200 -19.45 -22.53 -25.49
N ILE A 201 -20.47 -23.13 -24.88
CA ILE A 201 -21.26 -24.20 -25.48
C ILE A 201 -22.75 -23.87 -25.34
N LEU A 202 -23.45 -23.74 -26.46
CA LEU A 202 -24.91 -23.63 -26.48
C LEU A 202 -25.51 -25.04 -26.39
N THR A 203 -26.19 -25.36 -25.29
CA THR A 203 -26.75 -26.69 -25.02
C THR A 203 -28.28 -26.74 -25.02
N THR A 204 -28.95 -25.58 -25.00
CA THR A 204 -30.41 -25.49 -24.93
C THR A 204 -30.99 -24.68 -26.11
N PRO A 205 -32.06 -25.15 -26.78
CA PRO A 205 -32.64 -24.44 -27.91
C PRO A 205 -33.27 -23.11 -27.50
N ASP A 206 -32.97 -22.04 -28.23
CA ASP A 206 -33.75 -20.80 -28.14
C ASP A 206 -34.86 -20.81 -29.21
N MET A 207 -36.09 -20.52 -28.79
CA MET A 207 -37.24 -20.37 -29.68
C MET A 207 -37.57 -18.89 -29.95
N LEU A 208 -36.86 -17.93 -29.33
CA LEU A 208 -37.25 -16.50 -29.39
C LEU A 208 -36.14 -15.44 -29.36
N ASP A 209 -34.84 -15.74 -29.23
CA ASP A 209 -33.80 -14.70 -29.38
C ASP A 209 -32.47 -15.22 -29.96
N TYR A 210 -31.78 -14.36 -30.72
CA TYR A 210 -30.48 -14.58 -31.37
C TYR A 210 -29.32 -14.69 -30.35
N CYS A 211 -29.41 -15.55 -29.34
CA CYS A 211 -28.32 -15.76 -28.37
C CYS A 211 -27.29 -16.75 -28.95
N LEU A 212 -26.12 -16.25 -29.35
CA LEU A 212 -24.99 -17.08 -29.78
C LEU A 212 -24.02 -17.31 -28.61
N PRO A 213 -23.43 -18.51 -28.48
CA PRO A 213 -22.37 -18.73 -27.51
C PRO A 213 -21.16 -17.84 -27.86
N SER A 214 -20.55 -17.23 -26.84
CA SER A 214 -19.33 -16.42 -27.00
C SER A 214 -18.23 -16.87 -26.06
N SER A 215 -17.02 -16.95 -26.58
CA SER A 215 -15.77 -17.14 -25.84
C SER A 215 -14.78 -16.05 -26.22
N ALA A 216 -14.07 -15.52 -25.22
CA ALA A 216 -13.06 -14.49 -25.41
C ALA A 216 -11.86 -14.73 -24.49
N GLY A 217 -10.66 -14.39 -24.97
CA GLY A 217 -9.42 -14.57 -24.22
C GLY A 217 -9.41 -13.78 -22.90
N ILE A 218 -9.85 -12.52 -22.91
CA ILE A 218 -9.95 -11.66 -21.72
C ILE A 218 -11.39 -11.49 -21.27
N ALA A 219 -12.25 -10.86 -22.08
CA ALA A 219 -13.60 -10.51 -21.66
C ALA A 219 -14.62 -10.51 -22.82
N ASN A 220 -15.92 -10.54 -22.50
CA ASN A 220 -16.98 -10.26 -23.47
C ASN A 220 -17.63 -8.91 -23.17
N CYS A 221 -17.23 -7.87 -23.91
CA CYS A 221 -17.75 -6.51 -23.76
C CYS A 221 -19.16 -6.35 -24.35
N SER A 222 -20.11 -6.11 -23.47
CA SER A 222 -21.53 -6.04 -23.77
C SER A 222 -22.05 -4.61 -23.99
N THR A 223 -21.25 -3.57 -23.68
CA THR A 223 -21.61 -2.15 -23.78
C THR A 223 -20.45 -1.28 -24.29
N LYS A 224 -20.69 0.02 -24.53
CA LYS A 224 -19.67 1.02 -24.91
C LYS A 224 -18.82 1.52 -23.74
N ASP A 225 -19.31 1.34 -22.52
CA ASP A 225 -18.67 1.84 -21.31
C ASP A 225 -17.60 0.88 -20.79
N ALA A 226 -17.53 -0.32 -21.35
CA ALA A 226 -16.50 -1.31 -21.09
C ALA A 226 -15.18 -0.97 -21.82
N LYS A 227 -14.06 -1.06 -21.08
CA LYS A 227 -12.71 -0.81 -21.59
C LYS A 227 -11.81 -2.02 -21.34
N VAL A 228 -10.96 -2.34 -22.31
CA VAL A 228 -9.90 -3.34 -22.18
C VAL A 228 -8.59 -2.73 -22.68
N THR A 229 -7.61 -2.56 -21.80
CA THR A 229 -6.39 -1.79 -22.09
C THR A 229 -5.13 -2.57 -21.73
N SER A 230 -4.14 -2.66 -22.62
CA SER A 230 -2.85 -3.29 -22.31
C SER A 230 -3.01 -4.73 -21.80
N CYS A 231 -3.78 -5.58 -22.49
CA CYS A 231 -4.06 -6.96 -22.06
C CYS A 231 -3.54 -8.00 -23.06
N TYR A 232 -3.21 -9.18 -22.56
CA TYR A 232 -2.62 -10.27 -23.36
C TYR A 232 -3.41 -11.57 -23.26
N SER A 233 -3.68 -12.24 -24.37
CA SER A 233 -4.20 -13.61 -24.35
C SER A 233 -3.52 -14.51 -25.37
N ASP A 234 -3.09 -15.69 -24.92
CA ASP A 234 -2.68 -16.83 -25.76
C ASP A 234 -3.52 -18.08 -25.42
N ALA A 235 -4.75 -17.85 -24.95
CA ALA A 235 -5.66 -18.93 -24.62
C ALA A 235 -6.32 -19.50 -25.88
N SER A 236 -6.59 -20.81 -25.87
CA SER A 236 -7.48 -21.40 -26.88
C SER A 236 -8.91 -20.98 -26.56
N ALA A 237 -9.54 -20.18 -27.42
CA ALA A 237 -10.92 -19.74 -27.25
C ALA A 237 -11.84 -20.37 -28.31
N ASP A 238 -12.81 -21.18 -27.87
CA ASP A 238 -13.70 -21.95 -28.74
C ASP A 238 -15.18 -21.73 -28.38
N ALA A 239 -16.03 -21.49 -29.38
CA ALA A 239 -17.47 -21.35 -29.21
C ALA A 239 -18.21 -22.36 -30.07
N TRP A 240 -19.06 -23.20 -29.45
CA TRP A 240 -19.73 -24.30 -30.12
C TRP A 240 -21.25 -24.28 -29.93
N ASN A 241 -21.98 -24.51 -31.03
CA ASN A 241 -23.41 -24.73 -31.01
C ASN A 241 -23.72 -26.24 -31.13
N GLN A 242 -24.04 -26.88 -30.00
CA GLN A 242 -24.35 -28.32 -29.96
C GLN A 242 -25.66 -28.69 -30.66
N LEU A 243 -26.58 -27.74 -30.84
CA LEU A 243 -27.91 -28.00 -31.38
C LEU A 243 -27.89 -28.24 -32.89
N ASN A 244 -26.95 -27.62 -33.60
CA ASN A 244 -26.83 -27.72 -35.06
C ASN A 244 -25.53 -28.41 -35.50
N SER A 245 -24.74 -28.96 -34.56
CA SER A 245 -23.44 -29.61 -34.84
C SER A 245 -22.48 -28.75 -35.70
N SER A 246 -22.63 -27.44 -35.61
CA SER A 246 -21.88 -26.45 -36.39
C SER A 246 -21.01 -25.63 -35.45
N ASN A 247 -19.76 -25.39 -35.84
CA ASN A 247 -18.97 -24.33 -35.23
C ASN A 247 -19.73 -23.03 -35.52
N ALA A 248 -20.28 -22.39 -34.48
CA ALA A 248 -20.54 -20.97 -34.57
C ALA A 248 -19.18 -20.30 -34.86
N PRO A 249 -19.11 -19.20 -35.62
CA PRO A 249 -17.83 -18.52 -35.78
C PRO A 249 -17.29 -18.16 -34.38
N GLY A 250 -16.34 -18.96 -33.90
CA GLY A 250 -15.57 -18.68 -32.69
C GLY A 250 -14.67 -17.52 -33.06
N PHE A 251 -15.03 -16.33 -32.57
CA PHE A 251 -14.29 -15.12 -32.86
C PHE A 251 -13.13 -15.03 -31.87
N VAL A 252 -11.96 -15.55 -32.29
CA VAL A 252 -10.70 -15.47 -31.55
C VAL A 252 -10.28 -14.00 -31.49
N ASN A 253 -10.51 -13.35 -30.35
CA ASN A 253 -9.96 -12.03 -30.09
C ASN A 253 -9.76 -11.87 -28.58
N VAL A 254 -8.92 -10.90 -28.19
CA VAL A 254 -8.76 -10.48 -26.79
C VAL A 254 -10.13 -10.23 -26.14
N ASP A 255 -11.09 -9.72 -26.91
CA ASP A 255 -12.46 -9.42 -26.47
C ASP A 255 -13.50 -9.53 -27.61
N GLN A 256 -14.74 -9.87 -27.27
CA GLN A 256 -15.89 -9.85 -28.18
C GLN A 256 -16.70 -8.55 -28.03
N LEU A 257 -16.54 -7.62 -28.99
CA LEU A 257 -17.31 -6.37 -29.05
C LEU A 257 -18.74 -6.61 -29.54
N ALA A 258 -19.68 -6.84 -28.62
CA ALA A 258 -21.10 -6.91 -28.99
C ALA A 258 -21.70 -5.53 -29.29
N ASN A 259 -21.22 -4.45 -28.63
CA ASN A 259 -21.84 -3.11 -28.71
C ASN A 259 -20.87 -1.90 -28.68
N GLY A 260 -19.55 -2.08 -28.88
CA GLY A 260 -18.62 -0.95 -29.08
C GLY A 260 -17.81 -0.49 -27.87
N GLY A 261 -17.36 -1.40 -27.00
CA GLY A 261 -16.34 -1.14 -25.99
C GLY A 261 -15.00 -0.64 -26.57
N ASN A 262 -14.12 -0.12 -25.71
CA ASN A 262 -12.85 0.49 -26.10
C ASN A 262 -11.68 -0.46 -25.81
N ILE A 263 -11.12 -1.06 -26.86
CA ILE A 263 -9.94 -1.94 -26.77
C ILE A 263 -8.71 -1.16 -27.21
N LYS A 264 -7.69 -1.08 -26.34
CA LYS A 264 -6.45 -0.35 -26.64
C LYS A 264 -5.23 -1.15 -26.19
N ASN A 265 -4.22 -1.22 -27.06
CA ASN A 265 -2.93 -1.84 -26.74
C ASN A 265 -3.04 -3.30 -26.27
N CYS A 266 -3.99 -4.07 -26.79
CA CYS A 266 -4.15 -5.48 -26.42
C CYS A 266 -3.64 -6.41 -27.52
N ILE A 267 -3.12 -7.57 -27.13
CA ILE A 267 -2.57 -8.57 -28.04
C ILE A 267 -3.23 -9.93 -27.77
N ALA A 268 -3.76 -10.54 -28.83
CA ALA A 268 -4.11 -11.96 -28.85
C ALA A 268 -3.12 -12.67 -29.76
N GLN A 269 -2.38 -13.64 -29.24
CA GLN A 269 -1.64 -14.57 -30.09
C GLN A 269 -2.61 -15.64 -30.59
N ASP A 270 -2.69 -15.80 -31.92
CA ASP A 270 -3.27 -16.98 -32.56
C ASP A 270 -2.14 -17.71 -33.28
N ARG A 271 -2.30 -19.01 -33.55
CA ARG A 271 -1.26 -19.98 -33.96
C ARG A 271 -0.44 -19.62 -35.22
N TRP A 272 -0.67 -18.47 -35.86
CA TRP A 272 -0.15 -18.08 -37.17
C TRP A 272 0.71 -16.81 -37.19
N ILE A 273 0.85 -16.07 -36.09
CA ILE A 273 1.76 -14.92 -35.99
C ILE A 273 2.56 -15.01 -34.68
N LEU A 274 3.81 -15.47 -34.76
CA LEU A 274 4.75 -15.39 -33.65
C LEU A 274 5.45 -14.02 -33.68
N LEU A 275 5.05 -13.11 -32.81
CA LEU A 275 5.95 -12.07 -32.33
C LEU A 275 6.82 -12.68 -31.22
N GLY A 276 8.06 -12.22 -31.04
CA GLY A 276 8.85 -12.62 -29.87
C GLY A 276 8.22 -12.04 -28.60
N GLU A 277 8.23 -12.80 -27.50
CA GLU A 277 7.59 -12.39 -26.24
C GLU A 277 8.17 -11.09 -25.68
N GLU A 278 9.45 -10.81 -25.92
CA GLU A 278 10.09 -9.54 -25.55
C GLU A 278 9.43 -8.34 -26.25
N LEU A 279 9.15 -8.46 -27.56
CA LEU A 279 8.51 -7.40 -28.33
C LEU A 279 7.05 -7.21 -27.89
N ILE A 280 6.37 -8.29 -27.51
CA ILE A 280 5.02 -8.24 -26.96
C ILE A 280 5.02 -7.50 -25.63
N ALA A 281 5.94 -7.85 -24.72
CA ALA A 281 6.10 -7.16 -23.44
C ALA A 281 6.33 -5.65 -23.67
N MET A 282 7.24 -5.27 -24.57
CA MET A 282 7.49 -3.86 -24.92
C MET A 282 6.23 -3.13 -25.37
N LEU A 283 5.48 -3.70 -26.32
CA LEU A 283 4.28 -3.09 -26.87
C LEU A 283 3.20 -2.92 -25.80
N LEU A 284 2.92 -3.99 -25.05
CA LEU A 284 1.90 -3.98 -24.01
C LEU A 284 2.22 -3.00 -22.88
N ASN A 285 3.51 -2.77 -22.59
CA ASN A 285 3.96 -1.84 -21.55
C ASN A 285 3.96 -0.36 -21.97
N ILE A 286 3.70 -0.01 -23.23
CA ILE A 286 3.68 1.39 -23.68
C ILE A 286 2.66 2.20 -22.88
N GLY A 287 3.14 3.17 -22.10
CA GLY A 287 2.31 4.07 -21.30
C GLY A 287 1.78 3.46 -20.01
N ASN A 288 2.25 2.27 -19.61
CA ASN A 288 1.98 1.70 -18.29
C ASN A 288 3.11 2.07 -17.32
N ASP A 289 2.72 2.48 -16.11
CA ASP A 289 3.61 2.69 -14.98
C ASP A 289 2.90 2.20 -13.71
N PRO A 290 3.37 1.13 -13.03
CA PRO A 290 4.54 0.32 -13.38
C PRO A 290 4.32 -0.51 -14.66
N VAL A 291 5.39 -1.12 -15.19
CA VAL A 291 5.24 -2.10 -16.29
C VAL A 291 4.37 -3.28 -15.86
N ALA A 292 3.65 -3.87 -16.81
CA ALA A 292 2.66 -4.91 -16.56
C ALA A 292 3.11 -6.31 -16.96
N PHE A 293 3.96 -6.41 -17.99
CA PHE A 293 4.39 -7.67 -18.56
C PHE A 293 5.90 -7.74 -18.66
N VAL A 294 6.47 -8.90 -18.37
CA VAL A 294 7.88 -9.20 -18.57
C VAL A 294 8.01 -10.59 -19.20
N VAL A 295 9.22 -10.97 -19.59
CA VAL A 295 9.52 -12.31 -20.08
C VAL A 295 10.26 -13.07 -18.99
N ASP A 296 9.85 -14.31 -18.71
CA ASP A 296 10.53 -15.20 -17.76
C ASP A 296 11.72 -15.94 -18.40
N ASP A 297 12.44 -16.73 -17.58
CA ASP A 297 13.67 -17.44 -18.00
C ASP A 297 13.44 -18.47 -19.09
N ASP A 298 12.22 -19.01 -19.14
CA ASP A 298 11.80 -19.99 -20.12
C ASP A 298 11.36 -19.31 -21.44
N GLY A 299 11.46 -17.96 -21.49
CA GLY A 299 11.10 -17.15 -22.64
C GLY A 299 9.61 -16.89 -22.75
N ASN A 300 8.82 -17.13 -21.70
CA ASN A 300 7.37 -16.93 -21.71
C ASN A 300 7.02 -15.53 -21.22
N LEU A 301 6.01 -14.91 -21.84
CA LEU A 301 5.41 -13.70 -21.29
C LEU A 301 4.69 -14.00 -19.98
N VAL A 302 4.95 -13.19 -18.95
CA VAL A 302 4.29 -13.26 -17.65
C VAL A 302 3.85 -11.87 -17.19
N CYS A 303 2.75 -11.82 -16.44
CA CYS A 303 2.23 -10.60 -15.81
C CYS A 303 2.99 -10.35 -14.51
N VAL A 304 3.23 -9.08 -14.18
CA VAL A 304 3.94 -8.70 -12.95
C VAL A 304 3.29 -9.20 -11.66
N ALA A 305 1.99 -9.49 -11.70
CA ALA A 305 1.26 -10.17 -10.62
C ALA A 305 1.91 -11.50 -10.19
N ILE A 306 2.60 -12.16 -11.12
CA ILE A 306 3.25 -13.46 -10.92
C ILE A 306 4.70 -13.27 -10.43
N LEU A 307 5.26 -12.06 -10.46
CA LEU A 307 6.71 -11.83 -10.23
C LEU A 307 7.16 -11.84 -8.77
N LEU A 308 6.25 -11.92 -7.81
CA LEU A 308 6.61 -12.25 -6.42
C LEU A 308 6.76 -13.77 -6.23
N ASP A 309 6.42 -14.58 -7.25
CA ASP A 309 6.84 -15.98 -7.30
C ASP A 309 8.33 -16.06 -7.69
N PRO A 310 9.23 -16.54 -6.81
CA PRO A 310 10.66 -16.69 -7.10
C PRO A 310 10.99 -17.65 -8.22
N THR A 311 10.06 -18.54 -8.59
CA THR A 311 10.33 -19.60 -9.56
C THR A 311 10.33 -19.13 -11.00
N ARG A 312 9.90 -17.89 -11.28
CA ARG A 312 9.71 -17.37 -12.64
C ARG A 312 10.17 -15.92 -12.77
N SER A 313 11.47 -15.68 -13.03
CA SER A 313 12.10 -14.43 -13.57
C SER A 313 13.52 -14.20 -13.04
N LYS A 314 14.46 -15.10 -13.31
CA LYS A 314 15.89 -14.79 -13.20
C LYS A 314 16.30 -13.71 -14.21
N GLY A 315 17.25 -12.87 -13.82
CA GLY A 315 17.74 -11.76 -14.65
C GLY A 315 16.92 -10.47 -14.57
N MET A 316 15.69 -10.49 -14.05
CA MET A 316 14.92 -9.25 -13.88
C MET A 316 15.57 -8.33 -12.84
N LYS A 317 15.66 -7.04 -13.15
CA LYS A 317 16.16 -6.00 -12.25
C LYS A 317 15.04 -5.09 -11.80
N CYS A 318 14.83 -5.04 -10.49
CA CYS A 318 13.83 -4.25 -9.81
C CYS A 318 14.54 -3.14 -9.03
N VAL A 319 14.32 -1.87 -9.38
CA VAL A 319 14.89 -0.74 -8.65
C VAL A 319 13.79 -0.09 -7.83
N SER A 320 14.01 0.19 -6.54
CA SER A 320 12.98 0.80 -5.72
C SER A 320 12.69 2.23 -6.21
N ARG A 321 11.41 2.54 -6.41
CA ARG A 321 10.92 3.87 -6.82
C ARG A 321 10.26 4.66 -5.68
N LYS A 322 9.85 3.96 -4.61
CA LYS A 322 9.31 4.55 -3.37
C LYS A 322 9.65 3.70 -2.14
N SER A 323 9.53 4.31 -0.97
CA SER A 323 9.57 3.60 0.31
C SER A 323 8.24 2.90 0.56
N ASP A 324 8.23 1.57 0.61
CA ASP A 324 7.01 0.77 0.77
C ASP A 324 7.39 -0.71 1.09
N ASP A 325 6.40 -1.60 1.09
CA ASP A 325 6.55 -3.04 1.33
C ASP A 325 7.33 -3.75 0.19
N PHE A 326 8.23 -4.67 0.54
CA PHE A 326 9.03 -5.43 -0.43
C PHE A 326 8.16 -6.24 -1.39
N ASN A 327 7.06 -6.79 -0.88
CA ASN A 327 6.07 -7.57 -1.64
C ASN A 327 5.00 -6.68 -2.28
N ASN A 328 5.12 -5.35 -2.23
CA ASN A 328 4.28 -4.47 -3.04
C ASN A 328 4.95 -4.26 -4.40
N LEU A 329 4.25 -4.63 -5.47
CA LEU A 329 4.75 -4.48 -6.83
C LEU A 329 4.98 -3.00 -7.19
N GLU A 330 4.22 -2.09 -6.58
CA GLU A 330 4.43 -0.64 -6.77
C GLU A 330 5.69 -0.10 -6.11
N THR A 331 6.37 -0.86 -5.27
CA THR A 331 7.66 -0.47 -4.69
C THR A 331 8.75 -0.40 -5.76
N TRP A 332 8.58 -1.17 -6.82
CA TRP A 332 9.61 -1.46 -7.79
C TRP A 332 9.31 -0.85 -9.16
N GLU A 333 10.34 -0.27 -9.74
CA GLU A 333 10.46 -0.07 -11.17
C GLU A 333 11.16 -1.31 -11.75
N TYR A 334 10.50 -2.00 -12.68
CA TYR A 334 11.04 -3.21 -13.29
C TYR A 334 11.70 -2.87 -14.61
N ASP A 335 12.97 -3.28 -14.75
CA ASP A 335 13.70 -3.26 -15.99
C ASP A 335 13.65 -4.68 -16.62
N PRO A 336 12.85 -4.87 -17.69
CA PRO A 336 12.67 -6.18 -18.30
C PRO A 336 13.87 -6.65 -19.15
N PHE A 337 14.97 -5.90 -19.25
CA PHE A 337 16.03 -6.16 -20.24
C PHE A 337 17.46 -6.31 -19.70
N ASP A 338 17.67 -6.53 -18.39
CA ASP A 338 19.03 -6.76 -17.84
C ASP A 338 19.45 -8.25 -17.97
N SER A 339 19.91 -8.65 -19.15
CA SER A 339 20.22 -10.04 -19.54
C SER A 339 21.41 -10.69 -18.83
N ASP A 340 22.18 -9.97 -18.02
CA ASP A 340 23.56 -10.37 -17.72
C ASP A 340 23.74 -11.18 -16.42
N SER A 341 22.76 -11.16 -15.50
CA SER A 341 23.00 -11.66 -14.14
C SER A 341 22.41 -13.03 -13.79
N GLY A 342 21.52 -13.60 -14.62
CA GLY A 342 20.93 -14.93 -14.40
C GLY A 342 20.26 -15.14 -13.03
N THR A 343 20.07 -14.07 -12.24
CA THR A 343 19.49 -14.03 -10.89
C THR A 343 18.64 -12.77 -10.80
N LYS A 344 17.44 -12.85 -10.23
CA LYS A 344 16.59 -11.66 -10.05
C LYS A 344 17.29 -10.68 -9.09
N GLN A 345 17.35 -9.40 -9.43
CA GLN A 345 17.96 -8.37 -8.60
C GLN A 345 16.92 -7.39 -8.06
N PHE A 346 16.99 -7.08 -6.77
CA PHE A 346 16.23 -6.02 -6.11
C PHE A 346 17.21 -4.97 -5.58
N ILE A 347 17.16 -3.76 -6.13
CA ILE A 347 18.05 -2.65 -5.80
C ILE A 347 17.26 -1.62 -5.00
N ILE A 348 17.63 -1.42 -3.75
CA ILE A 348 17.04 -0.40 -2.89
C ILE A 348 17.86 0.87 -3.02
N SER A 349 17.27 1.87 -3.67
CA SER A 349 17.88 3.18 -3.93
C SER A 349 18.12 3.97 -2.64
N ALA A 350 19.09 4.87 -2.69
CA ALA A 350 19.37 5.79 -1.59
C ALA A 350 18.13 6.64 -1.24
N GLY A 351 17.83 6.79 0.05
CA GLY A 351 16.65 7.52 0.53
C GLY A 351 15.34 6.70 0.54
N HIS A 352 15.33 5.49 -0.03
CA HIS A 352 14.18 4.59 0.05
C HIS A 352 14.29 3.64 1.24
N THR A 353 13.14 3.37 1.87
CA THR A 353 12.99 2.37 2.92
C THR A 353 12.06 1.28 2.44
N VAL A 354 12.60 0.08 2.22
CA VAL A 354 11.83 -1.09 1.82
C VAL A 354 11.68 -2.04 3.00
N THR A 355 10.44 -2.41 3.32
CA THR A 355 10.13 -3.28 4.46
C THR A 355 9.73 -4.67 3.97
N LEU A 356 10.45 -5.71 4.39
CA LEU A 356 10.01 -7.08 4.21
C LEU A 356 9.09 -7.48 5.36
N GLN A 357 7.85 -7.83 5.03
CA GLN A 357 6.85 -8.36 5.95
C GLN A 357 5.90 -9.31 5.20
N GLY A 358 5.20 -10.17 5.94
CA GLY A 358 4.33 -11.18 5.34
C GLY A 358 5.11 -12.29 4.64
N ASN A 359 4.72 -12.63 3.42
CA ASN A 359 5.27 -13.77 2.69
C ASN A 359 6.75 -13.56 2.35
N THR A 360 7.60 -14.50 2.75
CA THR A 360 9.05 -14.49 2.45
C THR A 360 9.44 -15.49 1.38
N ASN A 361 8.47 -16.20 0.79
CA ASN A 361 8.74 -17.21 -0.22
C ASN A 361 9.53 -16.59 -1.36
N GLY A 362 10.72 -17.13 -1.60
CA GLY A 362 11.53 -16.73 -2.73
C GLY A 362 12.62 -15.71 -2.50
N ILE A 363 12.70 -15.14 -1.30
CA ILE A 363 13.77 -14.19 -1.01
C ILE A 363 15.17 -14.82 -1.00
N SER A 364 15.25 -16.14 -0.86
CA SER A 364 16.53 -16.89 -0.90
C SER A 364 17.16 -16.97 -2.29
N ASP A 365 16.35 -16.81 -3.34
CA ASP A 365 16.76 -17.05 -4.73
C ASP A 365 16.98 -15.74 -5.51
N VAL A 366 17.00 -14.61 -4.79
CA VAL A 366 17.15 -13.26 -5.36
C VAL A 366 18.38 -12.56 -4.80
N SER A 367 18.96 -11.67 -5.58
CA SER A 367 20.04 -10.78 -5.16
C SER A 367 19.44 -9.46 -4.69
N ILE A 368 19.58 -9.16 -3.40
CA ILE A 368 19.16 -7.87 -2.85
C ILE A 368 20.39 -6.97 -2.72
N ILE A 369 20.32 -5.75 -3.24
CA ILE A 369 21.37 -4.74 -3.17
C ILE A 369 20.79 -3.50 -2.50
N VAL A 370 21.35 -3.09 -1.36
CA VAL A 370 20.97 -1.85 -0.68
C VAL A 370 22.04 -0.80 -0.97
N ARG A 371 21.69 0.23 -1.75
CA ARG A 371 22.60 1.34 -2.06
C ARG A 371 22.93 2.14 -0.81
N ASP A 372 24.06 2.86 -0.79
CA ASP A 372 24.44 3.69 0.35
C ASP A 372 23.37 4.76 0.66
N GLY A 373 22.77 4.68 1.86
CA GLY A 373 21.65 5.52 2.28
C GLY A 373 20.27 4.95 1.96
N GLY A 374 20.18 3.76 1.37
CA GLY A 374 18.95 2.96 1.32
C GLY A 374 18.74 2.22 2.64
N ASN A 375 17.50 1.86 2.94
CA ASN A 375 17.13 1.15 4.15
C ASN A 375 16.36 -0.12 3.81
N PHE A 376 16.78 -1.24 4.39
CA PHE A 376 16.03 -2.50 4.33
C PHE A 376 15.61 -2.91 5.74
N ILE A 377 14.31 -3.03 5.98
CA ILE A 377 13.76 -3.40 7.30
C ILE A 377 13.13 -4.79 7.19
N ASN A 378 13.71 -5.78 7.85
CA ASN A 378 13.16 -7.13 7.91
C ASN A 378 12.26 -7.30 9.15
N ARG A 379 10.95 -7.43 8.97
CA ARG A 379 9.99 -7.69 10.06
C ARG A 379 9.68 -9.17 10.27
N THR A 380 10.31 -10.04 9.49
CA THR A 380 10.13 -11.49 9.57
C THR A 380 11.25 -12.14 10.38
N ASP A 381 11.08 -13.41 10.73
CA ASP A 381 12.10 -14.23 11.40
C ASP A 381 13.04 -14.93 10.40
N VAL A 382 12.88 -14.68 9.10
CA VAL A 382 13.68 -15.29 8.05
C VAL A 382 14.97 -14.49 7.86
N ASP A 383 16.10 -15.19 7.87
CA ASP A 383 17.40 -14.61 7.53
C ASP A 383 17.43 -14.19 6.05
N VAL A 384 17.91 -12.98 5.79
CA VAL A 384 18.01 -12.42 4.44
C VAL A 384 19.47 -12.14 4.12
N THR A 385 19.95 -12.68 3.01
CA THR A 385 21.26 -12.36 2.45
C THR A 385 21.12 -11.19 1.47
N ALA A 386 21.97 -10.19 1.60
CA ALA A 386 21.99 -9.05 0.70
C ALA A 386 23.41 -8.47 0.57
N THR A 387 23.59 -7.63 -0.45
CA THR A 387 24.77 -6.79 -0.62
C THR A 387 24.46 -5.38 -0.12
N MET A 388 25.19 -4.94 0.89
CA MET A 388 25.11 -3.59 1.45
C MET A 388 26.21 -2.75 0.84
N GLU A 389 25.84 -1.69 0.11
CA GLU A 389 26.79 -0.77 -0.49
C GLU A 389 27.08 0.43 0.41
N LYS A 390 28.36 0.83 0.46
CA LYS A 390 28.81 2.03 1.18
C LYS A 390 29.77 2.82 0.30
N ASN A 391 29.47 4.10 0.06
CA ASN A 391 30.40 4.96 -0.65
C ASN A 391 31.48 5.44 0.32
N ILE A 392 32.74 5.16 -0.02
CA ILE A 392 33.91 5.54 0.77
C ILE A 392 34.65 6.62 -0.02
N THR A 393 34.94 7.74 0.64
CA THR A 393 35.59 8.87 -0.03
C THR A 393 37.11 8.76 0.07
N ALA A 394 37.79 9.05 -1.04
CA ALA A 394 39.24 9.18 -1.15
C ALA A 394 39.81 10.25 -0.22
N ASP A 395 41.10 10.12 0.07
CA ASP A 395 41.94 11.12 0.72
C ASP A 395 41.46 11.59 2.10
N LYS A 396 40.65 10.75 2.77
CA LYS A 396 40.16 11.00 4.11
C LYS A 396 39.86 9.69 4.84
N TRP A 397 39.80 9.76 6.16
CA TRP A 397 39.28 8.67 6.96
C TRP A 397 37.76 8.56 6.78
N ASN A 398 37.24 7.34 6.75
CA ASN A 398 35.82 7.04 6.69
C ASN A 398 35.50 6.15 7.89
N PHE A 399 34.59 6.61 8.77
CA PHE A 399 34.20 5.85 9.95
C PHE A 399 33.04 4.92 9.58
N ILE A 400 33.32 3.62 9.54
CA ILE A 400 32.38 2.62 9.01
C ILE A 400 32.30 1.38 9.90
N GLY A 401 31.31 0.55 9.64
CA GLY A 401 31.22 -0.83 10.10
C GLY A 401 30.41 -1.66 9.11
N PHE A 402 30.13 -2.91 9.46
CA PHE A 402 29.49 -3.86 8.56
C PHE A 402 28.09 -4.23 9.07
N PRO A 403 27.02 -3.93 8.31
CA PRO A 403 25.64 -4.19 8.73
C PRO A 403 25.17 -5.64 8.45
N VAL A 404 26.03 -6.61 8.72
CA VAL A 404 25.83 -8.05 8.48
C VAL A 404 26.15 -8.86 9.74
N GLN A 405 25.60 -10.07 9.83
CA GLN A 405 25.76 -10.98 10.96
C GLN A 405 27.21 -11.48 11.09
N ASP A 406 27.59 -11.78 12.34
CA ASP A 406 28.86 -12.43 12.66
C ASP A 406 28.78 -13.92 12.28
N ASN A 407 29.04 -14.23 11.01
CA ASN A 407 29.00 -15.60 10.51
C ASN A 407 30.19 -16.46 11.00
N THR A 408 31.15 -15.86 11.73
CA THR A 408 32.29 -16.54 12.33
C THR A 408 32.50 -16.11 13.78
N ALA A 409 33.20 -16.91 14.57
CA ALA A 409 33.53 -16.57 15.97
C ALA A 409 34.33 -15.25 16.12
N ASN A 410 35.01 -14.82 15.06
CA ASN A 410 35.90 -13.66 15.07
C ASN A 410 35.22 -12.38 14.54
N GLY A 411 34.04 -12.49 13.92
CA GLY A 411 33.34 -11.40 13.24
C GLY A 411 33.34 -11.55 11.72
N TYR A 412 33.06 -10.46 11.02
CA TYR A 412 33.09 -10.38 9.56
C TYR A 412 34.48 -9.98 9.06
N GLY A 413 34.99 -10.67 8.06
CA GLY A 413 36.35 -10.43 7.54
C GLY A 413 36.47 -9.11 6.79
N VAL A 414 37.62 -8.43 6.88
CA VAL A 414 37.85 -7.17 6.15
C VAL A 414 38.12 -7.36 4.65
N ALA A 415 37.85 -8.56 4.11
CA ALA A 415 37.99 -8.92 2.70
C ALA A 415 37.38 -7.91 1.73
N PRO A 416 36.17 -7.34 1.97
CA PRO A 416 35.59 -6.39 1.03
C PRO A 416 36.42 -5.12 0.88
N LEU A 417 37.23 -4.73 1.87
CA LEU A 417 38.17 -3.62 1.74
C LEU A 417 39.38 -3.97 0.88
N ALA A 418 39.74 -5.26 0.78
CA ALA A 418 40.86 -5.75 -0.02
C ALA A 418 40.46 -6.17 -1.45
N ALA A 419 39.17 -6.27 -1.74
CA ALA A 419 38.64 -6.68 -3.05
C ALA A 419 38.55 -5.51 -4.07
N VAL A 420 39.01 -4.32 -3.68
CA VAL A 420 38.87 -3.07 -4.45
C VAL A 420 40.20 -2.72 -5.11
N GLU A 421 40.14 -2.08 -6.28
CA GLU A 421 41.32 -1.54 -6.96
C GLU A 421 41.87 -0.32 -6.18
N GLY A 422 43.00 -0.49 -5.48
CA GLY A 422 43.68 0.56 -4.69
C GLY A 422 44.26 0.04 -3.38
N ASP A 423 45.09 0.86 -2.72
CA ASP A 423 45.56 0.58 -1.35
C ASP A 423 44.55 1.12 -0.33
N ILE A 424 44.09 0.26 0.59
CA ILE A 424 43.21 0.65 1.70
C ILE A 424 43.89 0.38 3.03
N TRP A 425 43.98 1.42 3.86
CA TRP A 425 44.42 1.30 5.24
C TRP A 425 43.21 1.29 6.16
N ALA A 426 43.11 0.29 7.02
CA ALA A 426 42.05 0.21 8.01
C ALA A 426 42.61 0.05 9.43
N LEU A 427 41.97 0.72 10.39
CA LEU A 427 42.35 0.76 11.80
C LEU A 427 41.16 0.41 12.69
N ARG A 428 41.43 -0.40 13.71
CA ARG A 428 40.49 -0.64 14.82
C ARG A 428 40.76 0.31 15.99
N TYR A 429 39.76 0.45 16.86
CA TYR A 429 39.95 1.17 18.11
C TYR A 429 40.60 0.28 19.17
N ASP A 430 41.64 0.79 19.84
CA ASP A 430 42.30 0.15 20.97
C ASP A 430 41.62 0.64 22.27
N TYR A 431 40.62 -0.10 22.73
CA TYR A 431 39.85 0.25 23.93
C TYR A 431 40.68 0.27 25.23
N PRO A 432 41.64 -0.66 25.47
CA PRO A 432 42.55 -0.60 26.62
C PRO A 432 43.44 0.64 26.71
N ASN A 433 43.83 1.23 25.57
CA ASN A 433 44.61 2.48 25.53
C ASN A 433 43.77 3.71 25.15
N ASN A 434 42.49 3.52 24.83
CA ASN A 434 41.52 4.54 24.46
C ASN A 434 42.05 5.46 23.34
N THR A 435 42.58 4.82 22.29
CA THR A 435 43.15 5.46 21.10
C THR A 435 42.87 4.58 19.88
N TRP A 436 43.12 5.09 18.67
CA TRP A 436 43.21 4.24 17.49
C TRP A 436 44.48 3.38 17.54
N ASP A 437 44.36 2.12 17.13
CA ASP A 437 45.50 1.19 17.03
C ASP A 437 46.52 1.76 16.03
N ASN A 438 47.80 1.45 16.22
CA ASN A 438 48.86 1.77 15.27
C ASN A 438 49.15 0.61 14.30
N THR A 439 48.45 -0.50 14.47
CA THR A 439 48.54 -1.71 13.63
C THR A 439 47.37 -1.73 12.66
N TYR A 440 47.68 -1.67 11.35
CA TYR A 440 46.66 -1.79 10.31
C TYR A 440 46.01 -3.18 10.31
N LEU A 441 44.76 -3.24 9.85
CA LEU A 441 44.06 -4.49 9.57
C LEU A 441 44.54 -5.07 8.23
N HIS A 442 44.66 -6.39 8.15
CA HIS A 442 45.22 -7.11 7.03
C HIS A 442 44.25 -8.16 6.47
N TRP A 443 44.31 -8.35 5.15
CA TRP A 443 43.62 -9.43 4.47
C TRP A 443 44.46 -10.02 3.33
N TYR A 444 45.29 -11.00 3.66
CA TYR A 444 46.10 -11.75 2.70
C TYR A 444 46.35 -13.20 3.17
N GLU A 445 46.98 -14.01 2.33
CA GLU A 445 47.30 -15.40 2.66
C GLU A 445 48.22 -15.48 3.91
N GLY A 446 47.66 -15.91 5.05
CA GLY A 446 48.37 -16.05 6.33
C GLY A 446 48.05 -14.99 7.39
N SER A 447 47.33 -13.91 7.06
CA SER A 447 46.82 -12.93 8.03
C SER A 447 45.48 -12.37 7.57
N GLN A 448 44.43 -12.65 8.36
CA GLN A 448 43.06 -12.22 8.09
C GLN A 448 42.50 -11.60 9.37
N ASP A 449 42.20 -10.32 9.30
CA ASP A 449 41.54 -9.59 10.38
C ASP A 449 40.03 -9.55 10.20
N TYR A 450 39.33 -9.48 11.33
CA TYR A 450 37.87 -9.56 11.43
C TYR A 450 37.34 -8.43 12.31
N VAL A 451 36.14 -7.96 11.98
CA VAL A 451 35.41 -6.92 12.70
C VAL A 451 34.04 -7.47 13.08
N LYS A 452 33.73 -7.45 14.38
CA LYS A 452 32.42 -7.90 14.87
C LYS A 452 31.34 -6.86 14.61
N ALA A 453 30.13 -7.30 14.33
CA ALA A 453 28.95 -6.46 14.16
C ALA A 453 28.83 -5.43 15.31
N GLY A 454 28.49 -4.19 14.94
CA GLY A 454 28.37 -3.07 15.88
C GLY A 454 29.68 -2.36 16.24
N ASN A 455 30.85 -2.94 15.94
CA ASN A 455 32.14 -2.24 16.12
C ASN A 455 32.43 -1.37 14.89
N GLY A 456 32.92 -0.17 15.16
CA GLY A 456 33.36 0.75 14.11
C GLY A 456 34.87 0.67 13.85
N ILE A 457 35.26 0.85 12.59
CA ILE A 457 36.63 0.96 12.13
C ILE A 457 36.83 2.21 11.29
N PHE A 458 38.07 2.68 11.23
CA PHE A 458 38.45 3.71 10.27
C PHE A 458 39.03 3.06 9.02
N ALA A 459 38.57 3.49 7.84
CA ALA A 459 39.11 3.10 6.55
C ALA A 459 39.55 4.33 5.75
N TYR A 460 40.76 4.31 5.22
CA TYR A 460 41.32 5.33 4.36
C TYR A 460 41.65 4.71 3.01
N PRO A 461 40.95 5.09 1.93
CA PRO A 461 41.33 4.70 0.60
C PRO A 461 42.09 5.80 -0.16
N ASP A 462 42.87 5.35 -1.14
CA ASP A 462 43.54 6.22 -2.11
C ASP A 462 42.57 6.79 -3.18
N ASN A 463 41.45 6.12 -3.44
CA ASN A 463 40.45 6.51 -4.44
C ASN A 463 39.02 6.43 -3.92
N ASN A 464 38.09 7.10 -4.61
CA ASN A 464 36.66 6.99 -4.31
C ASN A 464 36.16 5.64 -4.82
N TYR A 465 35.42 4.91 -4.01
CA TYR A 465 34.83 3.64 -4.44
C TYR A 465 33.57 3.31 -3.64
N THR A 466 32.80 2.36 -4.17
CA THR A 466 31.65 1.78 -3.50
C THR A 466 32.06 0.42 -2.93
N LEU A 467 32.08 0.33 -1.61
CA LEU A 467 32.30 -0.91 -0.88
C LEU A 467 31.04 -1.76 -0.93
N SER A 468 31.14 -3.00 -1.39
CA SER A 468 30.03 -3.97 -1.42
C SER A 468 30.24 -5.04 -0.35
N ILE A 469 29.35 -5.09 0.64
CA ILE A 469 29.41 -6.02 1.77
C ILE A 469 28.29 -7.05 1.60
N GLU A 470 28.63 -8.25 1.16
CA GLU A 470 27.68 -9.35 1.00
C GLU A 470 27.62 -10.21 2.27
N GLY A 471 26.42 -10.49 2.76
CA GLY A 471 26.22 -11.41 3.87
C GLY A 471 24.79 -11.44 4.37
N THR A 472 24.54 -12.26 5.38
CA THR A 472 23.27 -12.30 6.10
C THR A 472 23.10 -10.99 6.86
N LEU A 473 22.00 -10.27 6.64
CA LEU A 473 21.74 -8.99 7.29
C LEU A 473 21.43 -9.17 8.78
N ASN A 474 21.90 -8.22 9.61
CA ASN A 474 21.55 -8.22 11.03
C ASN A 474 20.07 -7.91 11.24
N ASN A 475 19.36 -8.84 11.87
CA ASN A 475 17.93 -8.71 12.18
C ASN A 475 17.62 -8.97 13.67
N ALA A 476 18.65 -9.02 14.52
CA ALA A 476 18.57 -9.31 15.94
C ALA A 476 19.29 -8.24 16.78
N ASP A 477 19.13 -8.29 18.10
CA ASP A 477 19.86 -7.41 19.01
C ASP A 477 21.37 -7.72 18.96
N VAL A 478 22.20 -6.67 18.90
CA VAL A 478 23.66 -6.79 18.81
C VAL A 478 24.29 -6.16 20.04
N THR A 479 25.08 -6.93 20.79
CA THR A 479 25.79 -6.44 21.97
C THR A 479 27.28 -6.39 21.73
N VAL A 480 27.85 -5.19 21.81
CA VAL A 480 29.28 -4.93 21.73
C VAL A 480 29.84 -4.86 23.13
N THR A 481 30.86 -5.65 23.47
CA THR A 481 31.53 -5.62 24.77
C THR A 481 33.03 -5.45 24.61
N ASN A 482 33.58 -4.37 25.17
CA ASN A 482 35.00 -4.06 25.13
C ASN A 482 35.47 -3.50 26.48
N ALA A 483 36.66 -3.88 26.94
CA ALA A 483 37.25 -3.33 28.16
C ALA A 483 37.78 -1.92 27.90
N ILE A 484 37.09 -0.89 28.41
CA ILE A 484 37.43 0.52 28.16
C ILE A 484 38.09 1.15 29.39
N THR A 485 39.29 1.67 29.21
CA THR A 485 39.96 2.53 30.19
C THR A 485 39.66 4.00 29.90
N PRO A 486 39.63 4.89 30.91
CA PRO A 486 39.52 6.33 30.67
C PRO A 486 40.74 6.86 29.91
N SER A 487 40.54 7.85 29.03
CA SER A 487 41.63 8.55 28.32
C SER A 487 42.64 9.15 29.29
N GLU A 488 43.87 9.43 28.84
CA GLU A 488 44.96 9.98 29.67
C GLU A 488 44.60 11.27 30.45
N ASN A 489 43.62 12.05 29.96
CA ASN A 489 43.10 13.26 30.62
C ASN A 489 41.93 13.00 31.60
N GLY A 490 41.60 11.73 31.86
CA GLY A 490 40.96 11.29 33.10
C GLY A 490 39.44 11.22 33.19
N THR A 491 38.66 11.43 32.11
CA THR A 491 37.17 11.35 32.23
C THR A 491 36.43 10.68 31.07
N ALA A 492 36.95 10.72 29.84
CA ALA A 492 36.24 10.17 28.68
C ALA A 492 36.55 8.68 28.45
N ARG A 493 35.51 7.87 28.27
CA ARG A 493 35.56 6.41 28.02
C ARG A 493 34.92 6.15 26.65
N TRP A 494 35.69 6.34 25.59
CA TRP A 494 35.15 6.27 24.23
C TRP A 494 34.93 4.83 23.78
N MET A 495 33.77 4.58 23.18
CA MET A 495 33.49 3.36 22.43
C MET A 495 33.26 3.71 20.96
N ALA A 496 34.12 3.20 20.08
CA ALA A 496 33.93 3.25 18.63
C ALA A 496 32.89 2.20 18.23
N LEU A 497 31.75 2.66 17.74
CA LEU A 497 30.61 1.85 17.33
C LEU A 497 30.27 2.10 15.87
N ALA A 498 29.49 1.21 15.26
CA ALA A 498 28.88 1.43 13.97
C ALA A 498 27.46 0.86 13.96
N ASN A 499 26.56 1.45 13.18
CA ASN A 499 25.20 0.92 13.05
C ASN A 499 25.25 -0.50 12.43
N PRO A 500 24.87 -1.55 13.19
CA PRO A 500 24.95 -2.93 12.71
C PRO A 500 23.77 -3.30 11.81
N TYR A 501 22.73 -2.47 11.69
CA TYR A 501 21.52 -2.80 10.97
C TYR A 501 21.59 -2.37 9.49
N PRO A 502 20.86 -3.06 8.59
CA PRO A 502 20.71 -2.68 7.18
C PRO A 502 19.80 -1.46 6.95
N ALA A 503 19.46 -0.72 8.01
CA ALA A 503 18.62 0.47 7.98
C ALA A 503 19.11 1.49 9.00
N GLU A 504 18.70 2.74 8.82
CA GLU A 504 18.97 3.85 9.74
C GLU A 504 18.47 3.55 11.15
N ILE A 505 19.23 3.99 12.17
CA ILE A 505 18.79 3.99 13.57
C ILE A 505 18.58 5.41 14.08
N ASN A 506 17.61 5.59 14.98
CA ASN A 506 17.29 6.87 15.58
C ASN A 506 18.26 7.23 16.71
N ILE A 507 18.88 8.40 16.65
CA ILE A 507 19.78 8.87 17.71
C ILE A 507 19.04 9.01 19.05
N ALA A 508 17.78 9.45 19.00
CA ALA A 508 16.93 9.59 20.19
C ALA A 508 16.61 8.26 20.90
N SER A 509 16.78 7.13 20.21
CA SER A 509 16.56 5.79 20.77
C SER A 509 17.79 5.22 21.48
N LEU A 510 18.95 5.87 21.34
CA LEU A 510 20.18 5.44 21.99
C LEU A 510 20.13 5.77 23.49
N PRO A 511 20.61 4.89 24.37
CA PRO A 511 20.64 5.16 25.80
C PRO A 511 21.46 6.42 26.11
N THR A 512 21.03 7.18 27.11
CA THR A 512 21.72 8.40 27.55
C THR A 512 23.12 8.06 28.05
N THR A 513 24.13 8.29 27.23
CA THR A 513 25.53 8.12 27.60
C THR A 513 26.07 9.37 28.31
N GLN A 514 27.15 9.25 29.09
CA GLN A 514 27.66 10.34 29.92
C GLN A 514 28.20 11.48 29.04
N GLY A 515 27.57 12.66 29.07
CA GLY A 515 27.86 13.77 28.15
C GLY A 515 26.85 13.95 27.02
N GLY A 516 25.84 13.06 26.92
CA GLY A 516 24.57 13.29 26.23
C GLY A 516 24.62 13.43 24.71
N GLY A 517 25.69 13.00 24.04
CA GLY A 517 25.85 13.17 22.60
C GLY A 517 26.43 11.94 21.91
N VAL A 518 25.93 11.70 20.70
CA VAL A 518 26.58 10.85 19.69
C VAL A 518 27.55 11.72 18.89
N TYR A 519 28.72 11.18 18.58
CA TYR A 519 29.73 11.90 17.82
C TYR A 519 29.91 11.24 16.46
N LEU A 520 29.53 11.95 15.40
CA LEU A 520 29.68 11.49 14.01
C LEU A 520 30.93 12.11 13.40
N TYR A 521 31.64 11.32 12.61
CA TYR A 521 32.80 11.78 11.86
C TYR A 521 32.36 12.31 10.49
N ASP A 522 32.76 13.54 10.15
CA ASP A 522 32.45 14.18 8.87
C ASP A 522 33.55 13.99 7.80
N GLY A 523 34.62 13.26 8.13
CA GLY A 523 35.82 13.12 7.28
C GLY A 523 36.99 14.00 7.70
N THR A 524 36.76 14.97 8.58
CA THR A 524 37.78 15.90 9.09
C THR A 524 37.72 16.04 10.61
N SER A 525 36.53 16.05 11.20
CA SER A 525 36.29 16.27 12.62
C SER A 525 35.09 15.48 13.12
N PHE A 526 34.94 15.39 14.44
CA PHE A 526 33.76 14.81 15.07
C PHE A 526 32.75 15.92 15.41
N GLY A 527 31.59 15.87 14.77
CA GLY A 527 30.43 16.70 15.13
C GLY A 527 29.61 16.05 16.24
N THR A 528 29.12 16.83 17.20
CA THR A 528 28.23 16.34 18.26
C THR A 528 26.77 16.46 17.83
N ILE A 529 26.02 15.36 17.94
CA ILE A 529 24.57 15.33 17.77
C ILE A 529 23.95 14.90 19.09
N GLN A 530 23.11 15.77 19.66
CA GLN A 530 22.71 15.65 21.07
C GLN A 530 21.25 15.17 21.29
N SER A 531 20.41 15.07 20.25
CA SER A 531 19.00 14.70 20.49
C SER A 531 18.15 14.34 19.27
N SER A 532 18.58 14.59 18.03
CA SER A 532 17.78 14.32 16.83
C SER A 532 18.66 13.95 15.64
N GLY A 533 18.11 13.15 14.73
CA GLY A 533 18.81 12.64 13.55
C GLY A 533 18.93 11.11 13.54
N THR A 534 19.51 10.60 12.47
CA THR A 534 19.68 9.17 12.22
C THR A 534 21.15 8.82 11.98
N ILE A 535 21.50 7.56 12.22
CA ILE A 535 22.80 6.98 11.88
C ILE A 535 22.55 5.96 10.77
N LYS A 536 23.15 6.18 9.59
CA LYS A 536 22.96 5.32 8.41
C LYS A 536 23.47 3.91 8.63
N ALA A 537 22.96 2.95 7.86
CA ALA A 537 23.47 1.58 7.86
C ALA A 537 24.99 1.56 7.68
N GLY A 538 25.69 0.81 8.55
CA GLY A 538 27.15 0.71 8.55
C GLY A 538 27.92 2.01 8.86
N GLN A 539 27.26 3.11 9.26
CA GLN A 539 27.93 4.35 9.62
C GLN A 539 28.53 4.24 11.03
N GLY A 540 29.81 4.62 11.15
CA GLY A 540 30.53 4.67 12.42
C GLY A 540 30.20 5.91 13.25
N PHE A 541 30.20 5.76 14.57
CA PHE A 541 29.98 6.82 15.54
C PHE A 541 30.68 6.53 16.87
N PHE A 542 30.90 7.59 17.66
CA PHE A 542 31.42 7.47 19.02
C PHE A 542 30.35 7.74 20.05
N VAL A 543 30.47 7.04 21.17
CA VAL A 543 29.75 7.31 22.41
C VAL A 543 30.73 7.36 23.58
N ASN A 544 30.40 8.16 24.60
CA ASN A 544 31.17 8.23 25.84
C ASN A 544 30.49 7.39 26.91
N MET A 545 31.03 6.20 27.19
CA MET A 545 30.41 5.21 28.06
C MET A 545 30.37 5.68 29.52
N PRO A 546 29.25 5.48 30.24
CA PRO A 546 29.16 5.74 31.68
C PRO A 546 30.20 4.97 32.47
N GLU A 547 30.55 5.43 33.67
CA GLU A 547 31.47 4.72 34.57
C GLU A 547 31.00 3.28 34.83
N ALA A 548 31.93 2.32 34.82
CA ALA A 548 31.69 0.88 35.00
C ALA A 548 30.93 0.15 33.87
N GLU A 549 30.47 0.83 32.82
CA GLU A 549 29.84 0.18 31.66
C GLU A 549 30.87 -0.15 30.56
N ASN A 550 30.91 -1.41 30.13
CA ASN A 550 31.83 -1.90 29.09
C ASN A 550 31.09 -2.51 27.90
N SER A 551 29.76 -2.37 27.87
CA SER A 551 28.91 -2.98 26.86
C SER A 551 27.88 -1.99 26.33
N PHE A 552 27.62 -2.04 25.04
CA PHE A 552 26.54 -1.33 24.39
C PHE A 552 25.66 -2.32 23.63
N THR A 553 24.34 -2.25 23.82
CA THR A 553 23.39 -3.12 23.14
C THR A 553 22.55 -2.30 22.17
N PHE A 554 22.67 -2.64 20.89
CA PHE A 554 21.74 -2.25 19.84
C PHE A 554 20.49 -3.13 19.95
N THR A 555 19.32 -2.50 20.06
CA THR A 555 18.05 -3.20 20.02
C THR A 555 17.34 -2.93 18.71
N LYS A 556 16.59 -3.91 18.19
CA LYS A 556 15.84 -3.75 16.92
C LYS A 556 14.87 -2.56 16.94
N THR A 557 14.39 -2.17 18.12
CA THR A 557 13.54 -0.99 18.33
C THR A 557 14.21 0.33 18.00
N MET A 558 15.55 0.37 17.89
CA MET A 558 16.31 1.55 17.50
C MET A 558 16.22 1.84 16.01
N ILE A 559 15.89 0.84 15.17
CA ILE A 559 15.71 1.00 13.73
C ILE A 559 14.63 2.05 13.49
N ASN A 560 14.93 3.00 12.60
CA ASN A 560 14.01 4.05 12.25
C ASN A 560 12.84 3.49 11.44
N ASN A 561 11.78 3.14 12.15
CA ASN A 561 10.53 2.63 11.59
C ASN A 561 9.60 3.74 11.09
N SER A 562 10.06 4.99 10.94
CA SER A 562 9.27 6.03 10.29
C SER A 562 9.11 5.67 8.81
N THR A 563 8.12 4.84 8.49
CA THR A 563 7.50 4.85 7.17
C THR A 563 7.08 6.30 6.91
N ALA A 564 7.32 6.80 5.71
CA ALA A 564 6.69 8.05 5.30
C ALA A 564 5.21 7.93 5.66
N LYS A 565 4.69 8.86 6.46
CA LYS A 565 3.26 8.91 6.74
C LYS A 565 2.57 8.84 5.39
N SER A 566 1.63 7.91 5.25
CA SER A 566 0.72 7.84 4.12
C SER A 566 0.32 9.28 3.80
N ILE A 567 0.60 9.73 2.58
CA ILE A 567 0.02 10.99 2.11
C ILE A 567 -1.48 10.74 2.17
N SER A 568 -2.17 11.30 3.19
CA SER A 568 -3.62 11.33 3.19
C SER A 568 -4.05 11.91 1.85
N ALA A 569 -5.04 11.28 1.22
CA ALA A 569 -5.67 11.80 0.01
C ALA A 569 -5.86 13.31 0.15
N GLU A 570 -5.56 14.07 -0.90
CA GLU A 570 -5.68 15.52 -0.91
C GLU A 570 -7.12 15.88 -0.49
N ARG A 571 -7.29 16.43 0.73
CA ARG A 571 -8.60 16.71 1.32
C ARG A 571 -9.05 18.09 0.87
N GLU A 572 -10.26 18.16 0.31
CA GLU A 572 -10.86 19.44 -0.04
C GLU A 572 -11.55 20.06 1.19
N PHE A 573 -11.05 21.20 1.64
CA PHE A 573 -11.60 21.89 2.81
C PHE A 573 -12.61 22.97 2.42
N VAL A 574 -13.76 22.99 3.10
CA VAL A 574 -14.57 24.19 3.20
C VAL A 574 -13.85 25.16 4.15
N SER A 575 -13.55 26.37 3.68
CA SER A 575 -12.85 27.38 4.47
C SER A 575 -13.75 28.59 4.64
N VAL A 576 -13.96 29.00 5.90
CA VAL A 576 -14.67 30.22 6.27
C VAL A 576 -13.76 31.06 7.13
N SER A 577 -13.63 32.36 6.85
CA SER A 577 -12.84 33.26 7.67
C SER A 577 -13.63 34.44 8.18
N VAL A 578 -13.14 35.03 9.27
CA VAL A 578 -13.59 36.33 9.74
C VAL A 578 -12.49 37.34 9.46
N SER A 579 -12.83 38.42 8.76
CA SER A 579 -11.92 39.50 8.43
C SER A 579 -12.25 40.78 9.19
N THR A 580 -11.23 41.37 9.79
CA THR A 580 -11.26 42.67 10.50
C THR A 580 -9.92 43.37 10.36
N ASP A 581 -9.93 44.68 10.13
CA ASP A 581 -8.73 45.54 10.15
C ASP A 581 -7.58 45.05 9.24
N GLY A 582 -7.92 44.43 8.10
CA GLY A 582 -6.96 43.87 7.15
C GLY A 582 -6.39 42.50 7.54
N TYR A 583 -6.80 41.95 8.70
CA TYR A 583 -6.54 40.58 9.11
C TYR A 583 -7.69 39.68 8.69
N LYS A 584 -7.38 38.43 8.38
CA LYS A 584 -8.34 37.41 7.94
C LYS A 584 -7.96 36.09 8.58
N VAL A 585 -8.82 35.57 9.44
CA VAL A 585 -8.54 34.37 10.25
C VAL A 585 -9.50 33.26 9.84
N PRO A 586 -9.01 32.14 9.29
CA PRO A 586 -9.86 31.05 8.81
C PRO A 586 -10.16 30.00 9.88
N VAL A 587 -11.30 29.33 9.70
CA VAL A 587 -11.61 28.00 10.22
C VAL A 587 -11.84 27.05 9.05
N LEU A 588 -11.47 25.80 9.23
CA LEU A 588 -11.48 24.78 8.18
C LEU A 588 -12.40 23.63 8.56
N PHE A 589 -13.08 23.08 7.56
CA PHE A 589 -13.93 21.91 7.71
C PHE A 589 -13.74 20.93 6.55
N ALA A 590 -13.75 19.62 6.83
CA ALA A 590 -13.86 18.59 5.80
C ALA A 590 -14.73 17.42 6.26
N GLN A 591 -15.35 16.73 5.30
CA GLN A 591 -15.98 15.44 5.55
C GLN A 591 -14.92 14.36 5.35
N ASN A 592 -14.77 13.48 6.33
CA ASN A 592 -13.74 12.45 6.37
C ASN A 592 -14.37 11.14 6.85
N ASP A 593 -14.36 10.13 5.99
CA ASP A 593 -14.96 8.82 6.26
C ASP A 593 -14.24 8.06 7.40
N ASP A 594 -13.01 8.47 7.75
CA ASP A 594 -12.24 7.92 8.86
C ASP A 594 -12.42 8.68 10.17
N ALA A 595 -13.08 9.85 10.15
CA ALA A 595 -13.33 10.67 11.34
C ALA A 595 -14.59 10.23 12.10
N THR A 596 -14.82 10.82 13.26
CA THR A 596 -16.06 10.75 14.02
C THR A 596 -16.76 12.10 14.00
N ASP A 597 -18.05 12.17 14.34
CA ASP A 597 -18.75 13.46 14.48
C ASP A 597 -18.41 14.17 15.83
N GLY A 598 -17.47 13.62 16.60
CA GLY A 598 -16.99 14.16 17.86
C GLY A 598 -15.49 14.47 17.80
N TYR A 599 -14.90 14.91 18.92
CA TYR A 599 -13.49 15.30 18.94
C TYR A 599 -12.55 14.08 18.76
N ASP A 600 -11.69 14.12 17.75
CA ASP A 600 -10.76 13.04 17.44
C ASP A 600 -9.37 13.49 16.93
N ILE A 601 -8.60 12.57 16.34
CA ILE A 601 -7.22 12.82 15.88
C ILE A 601 -7.14 13.66 14.59
N TYR A 602 -8.26 13.84 13.89
CA TYR A 602 -8.33 14.62 12.65
C TYR A 602 -8.66 16.08 12.92
N ASP A 603 -9.10 16.43 14.12
CA ASP A 603 -9.31 17.81 14.55
C ASP A 603 -8.00 18.54 14.88
N ALA A 604 -8.01 19.87 14.74
CA ALA A 604 -6.88 20.70 15.15
C ALA A 604 -7.28 21.76 16.17
N ASN A 605 -6.65 21.70 17.35
CA ASN A 605 -6.89 22.64 18.44
C ASN A 605 -6.43 24.04 18.05
N LYS A 606 -7.21 25.03 18.49
CA LYS A 606 -6.79 26.41 18.46
C LYS A 606 -5.74 26.64 19.54
N MET A 607 -4.48 26.86 19.13
CA MET A 607 -3.37 26.95 20.09
C MET A 607 -3.22 28.33 20.74
N PHE A 608 -3.49 29.43 20.03
CA PHE A 608 -3.31 30.80 20.56
C PHE A 608 -4.27 31.79 19.87
N GLY A 609 -4.79 32.74 20.66
CA GLY A 609 -5.60 33.87 20.21
C GLY A 609 -5.86 34.82 21.38
N ASN A 610 -5.51 36.10 21.25
CA ASN A 610 -5.68 37.07 22.33
C ASN A 610 -6.90 37.99 22.12
N GLY A 611 -7.66 37.78 21.03
CA GLY A 611 -8.84 38.57 20.67
C GLY A 611 -8.54 40.00 20.19
N THR A 612 -7.28 40.39 19.93
CA THR A 612 -6.97 41.75 19.43
C THR A 612 -7.66 42.03 18.10
N VAL A 613 -7.84 41.00 17.28
CA VAL A 613 -8.71 40.99 16.09
C VAL A 613 -9.88 40.04 16.32
N ALA A 614 -10.91 40.10 15.46
CA ALA A 614 -11.99 39.12 15.52
C ALA A 614 -11.47 37.73 15.10
N GLU A 615 -11.45 36.79 16.03
CA GLU A 615 -10.85 35.47 15.86
C GLU A 615 -11.94 34.38 15.90
N PRO A 616 -12.28 33.75 14.77
CA PRO A 616 -13.23 32.64 14.75
C PRO A 616 -12.58 31.35 15.26
N TYR A 617 -13.40 30.44 15.77
CA TYR A 617 -13.04 29.07 16.09
C TYR A 617 -14.27 28.17 16.11
N LEU A 618 -14.06 26.89 15.80
CA LEU A 618 -15.09 25.88 15.88
C LEU A 618 -15.15 25.30 17.30
N VAL A 619 -16.30 24.78 17.70
CA VAL A 619 -16.50 24.15 19.00
C VAL A 619 -17.06 22.75 18.83
N CYS A 620 -16.26 21.76 19.21
CA CYS A 620 -16.66 20.35 19.29
C CYS A 620 -16.45 19.84 20.72
N GLU A 621 -17.49 19.31 21.35
CA GLU A 621 -17.47 18.82 22.74
C GLU A 621 -16.87 19.80 23.79
N GLY A 622 -16.95 21.11 23.52
CA GLY A 622 -16.40 22.16 24.38
C GLY A 622 -14.90 22.43 24.17
N ILE A 623 -14.27 21.86 23.15
CA ILE A 623 -12.89 22.10 22.72
C ILE A 623 -12.89 23.12 21.58
N GLU A 624 -11.97 24.09 21.64
CA GLU A 624 -11.82 25.13 20.62
C GLU A 624 -10.90 24.66 19.49
N LEU A 625 -11.42 24.65 18.25
CA LEU A 625 -10.74 24.12 17.08
C LEU A 625 -10.51 25.20 16.01
N CYS A 626 -9.41 25.10 15.27
CA CYS A 626 -9.22 25.83 14.01
C CYS A 626 -9.57 24.99 12.78
N LYS A 627 -9.67 23.67 12.96
CA LYS A 627 -10.09 22.71 11.93
C LYS A 627 -10.90 21.59 12.57
N GLU A 628 -12.01 21.23 11.94
CA GLU A 628 -12.87 20.13 12.34
C GLU A 628 -13.10 19.18 11.15
N GLU A 629 -12.99 17.87 11.36
CA GLU A 629 -13.29 16.86 10.34
C GLU A 629 -14.32 15.86 10.87
N VAL A 630 -15.36 15.56 10.08
CA VAL A 630 -16.49 14.74 10.56
C VAL A 630 -16.90 13.67 9.56
N LEU A 631 -17.55 12.61 10.05
CA LEU A 631 -18.06 11.50 9.23
C LEU A 631 -19.32 11.91 8.45
N SER A 632 -20.22 12.64 9.12
CA SER A 632 -21.53 12.99 8.60
C SER A 632 -21.46 13.86 7.34
N SER A 633 -22.19 13.42 6.30
CA SER A 633 -22.34 14.16 5.04
C SER A 633 -23.12 15.46 5.17
N SER A 634 -23.88 15.64 6.26
CA SER A 634 -24.52 16.91 6.62
C SER A 634 -24.27 17.19 8.09
N TYR A 635 -23.51 18.25 8.38
CA TYR A 635 -23.07 18.58 9.73
C TYR A 635 -23.24 20.08 10.01
N THR A 636 -23.57 20.43 11.27
CA THR A 636 -23.69 21.82 11.71
C THR A 636 -22.60 22.13 12.71
N ALA A 637 -21.51 22.74 12.24
CA ALA A 637 -20.41 23.16 13.09
C ALA A 637 -20.77 24.46 13.84
N THR A 638 -20.48 24.53 15.13
CA THR A 638 -20.66 25.77 15.91
C THR A 638 -19.42 26.64 15.76
N MET A 639 -19.57 27.88 15.30
CA MET A 639 -18.47 28.82 15.10
C MET A 639 -18.60 30.00 16.06
N ASN A 640 -17.70 30.10 17.03
CA ASN A 640 -17.62 31.24 17.93
C ASN A 640 -16.63 32.28 17.41
N VAL A 641 -16.86 33.55 17.74
CA VAL A 641 -15.96 34.65 17.37
C VAL A 641 -15.62 35.47 18.60
N LYS A 642 -14.33 35.52 18.92
CA LYS A 642 -13.81 36.32 20.03
C LYS A 642 -13.26 37.64 19.54
N SER A 643 -13.59 38.73 20.22
CA SER A 643 -13.08 40.07 19.92
C SER A 643 -12.83 40.88 21.20
N SER A 644 -11.77 41.68 21.22
CA SER A 644 -11.41 42.55 22.35
C SER A 644 -12.17 43.87 22.39
N GLU A 645 -12.93 44.18 21.34
CA GLU A 645 -13.86 45.32 21.31
C GLU A 645 -15.07 45.01 20.41
N SER A 646 -16.13 45.80 20.54
CA SER A 646 -17.28 45.71 19.63
C SER A 646 -16.89 46.28 18.27
N ARG A 647 -17.08 45.51 17.19
CA ARG A 647 -16.65 45.89 15.85
C ARG A 647 -17.50 45.25 14.75
N SER A 648 -17.43 45.81 13.55
CA SER A 648 -18.01 45.21 12.35
C SER A 648 -17.03 44.21 11.76
N VAL A 649 -17.51 43.04 11.34
CA VAL A 649 -16.69 41.96 10.78
C VAL A 649 -17.26 41.46 9.47
N GLU A 650 -16.39 40.92 8.62
CA GLU A 650 -16.75 40.26 7.37
C GLU A 650 -16.53 38.75 7.51
N ILE A 651 -17.59 37.95 7.44
CA ILE A 651 -17.51 36.49 7.37
C ILE A 651 -17.45 36.10 5.89
N VAL A 652 -16.35 35.48 5.48
CA VAL A 652 -16.04 35.20 4.07
C VAL A 652 -16.01 33.69 3.85
N ALA A 653 -16.78 33.20 2.87
CA ALA A 653 -16.69 31.83 2.40
C ALA A 653 -15.52 31.70 1.41
N ASP A 654 -14.32 31.45 1.94
CA ASP A 654 -13.07 31.45 1.18
C ASP A 654 -12.97 30.31 0.18
N ASN A 655 -13.46 29.13 0.57
CA ASN A 655 -13.46 27.97 -0.30
C ASN A 655 -14.69 27.11 -0.01
N ILE A 656 -15.40 26.73 -1.08
CA ILE A 656 -16.47 25.73 -1.05
C ILE A 656 -16.15 24.79 -2.22
N PRO A 657 -15.62 23.58 -1.95
CA PRO A 657 -15.27 22.63 -3.00
C PRO A 657 -16.49 22.13 -3.79
N GLU A 658 -16.23 21.51 -4.94
CA GLU A 658 -17.31 20.93 -5.75
C GLU A 658 -18.04 19.84 -4.96
N GLY A 659 -19.38 19.84 -5.02
CA GLY A 659 -20.21 18.92 -4.24
C GLY A 659 -20.46 19.37 -2.78
N TYR A 660 -19.91 20.50 -2.32
CA TYR A 660 -20.27 21.06 -1.01
C TYR A 660 -21.27 22.20 -1.13
N SER A 661 -22.11 22.35 -0.10
CA SER A 661 -22.94 23.53 0.12
C SER A 661 -22.73 24.06 1.53
N LEU A 662 -22.75 25.39 1.67
CA LEU A 662 -22.53 26.09 2.94
C LEU A 662 -23.70 27.03 3.21
N THR A 663 -24.28 26.93 4.40
CA THR A 663 -25.22 27.92 4.94
C THR A 663 -24.66 28.47 6.25
N LEU A 664 -24.45 29.78 6.29
CA LEU A 664 -24.10 30.51 7.50
C LEU A 664 -25.38 30.82 8.26
N ILE A 665 -25.42 30.42 9.53
CA ILE A 665 -26.51 30.72 10.46
C ILE A 665 -26.03 31.80 11.43
N ASP A 666 -26.71 32.94 11.50
CA ASP A 666 -26.50 34.01 12.47
C ASP A 666 -27.77 34.15 13.33
N GLY A 667 -27.79 33.47 14.49
CA GLY A 667 -28.97 33.39 15.34
C GLY A 667 -30.16 32.71 14.65
N ALA A 668 -31.16 33.48 14.25
CA ALA A 668 -32.35 32.99 13.53
C ALA A 668 -32.30 33.24 12.01
N LEU A 669 -31.24 33.90 11.52
CA LEU A 669 -31.05 34.17 10.11
C LEU A 669 -30.20 33.06 9.48
N GLU A 670 -30.66 32.51 8.36
CA GLU A 670 -29.90 31.55 7.54
C GLU A 670 -29.54 32.21 6.21
N VAL A 671 -28.26 32.16 5.85
CA VAL A 671 -27.71 32.76 4.63
C VAL A 671 -26.96 31.68 3.88
N VAL A 672 -27.45 31.30 2.69
CA VAL A 672 -26.73 30.41 1.78
C VAL A 672 -25.52 31.17 1.23
N MET A 673 -24.34 30.57 1.33
CA MET A 673 -23.06 31.16 0.93
C MET A 673 -22.48 30.40 -0.27
N ASN A 674 -22.03 31.13 -1.29
CA ASN A 674 -21.24 30.61 -2.41
C ASN A 674 -19.76 30.96 -2.20
N HIS A 675 -18.88 30.31 -2.98
CA HIS A 675 -17.46 30.62 -2.98
C HIS A 675 -17.21 32.12 -3.22
N GLY A 676 -16.52 32.78 -2.29
CA GLY A 676 -16.20 34.20 -2.32
C GLY A 676 -17.26 35.13 -1.73
N ASP A 677 -18.42 34.62 -1.29
CA ASP A 677 -19.46 35.45 -0.67
C ASP A 677 -18.99 36.03 0.66
N VAL A 678 -19.45 37.25 0.94
CA VAL A 678 -19.11 38.03 2.14
C VAL A 678 -20.39 38.40 2.88
N TYR A 679 -20.44 38.06 4.17
CA TYR A 679 -21.52 38.44 5.09
C TYR A 679 -20.98 39.41 6.15
N THR A 680 -21.48 40.64 6.15
CA THR A 680 -21.05 41.68 7.10
C THR A 680 -22.02 41.75 8.29
N THR A 681 -21.48 41.74 9.51
CA THR A 681 -22.28 41.85 10.74
C THR A 681 -21.48 42.49 11.87
N ASP A 682 -22.17 43.08 12.84
CA ASP A 682 -21.54 43.64 14.03
C ASP A 682 -21.46 42.58 15.13
N ILE A 683 -20.30 42.47 15.78
CA ILE A 683 -20.07 41.60 16.94
C ILE A 683 -19.79 42.43 18.19
N ALA A 684 -20.13 41.88 19.36
CA ALA A 684 -19.84 42.51 20.65
C ALA A 684 -18.42 42.23 21.10
N GLU A 685 -17.93 43.03 22.06
CA GLU A 685 -16.73 42.71 22.83
C GLU A 685 -16.94 41.41 23.62
N GLY A 686 -15.91 40.56 23.63
CA GLY A 686 -15.90 39.27 24.32
C GLY A 686 -16.17 38.09 23.40
N GLU A 687 -16.81 37.06 23.96
CA GLU A 687 -17.07 35.78 23.32
C GLU A 687 -18.47 35.82 22.67
N ASN A 688 -18.54 35.92 21.34
CA ASN A 688 -19.81 35.87 20.61
C ASN A 688 -20.24 34.41 20.43
N ALA A 689 -20.37 33.70 21.56
CA ALA A 689 -20.60 32.27 21.62
C ALA A 689 -21.99 31.87 21.10
N ASP A 690 -22.05 30.71 20.43
CA ASP A 690 -23.25 30.04 19.91
C ASP A 690 -24.10 30.87 18.93
N ARG A 691 -23.59 32.04 18.51
CA ARG A 691 -24.29 32.93 17.59
C ARG A 691 -24.19 32.43 16.15
N PHE A 692 -22.99 32.03 15.72
CA PHE A 692 -22.76 31.59 14.36
C PHE A 692 -22.67 30.08 14.26
N LYS A 693 -23.29 29.51 13.23
CA LYS A 693 -23.14 28.09 12.88
C LYS A 693 -22.94 27.95 11.38
N LEU A 694 -22.21 26.91 11.01
CA LEU A 694 -21.95 26.55 9.62
C LEU A 694 -22.66 25.23 9.36
N LEU A 695 -23.78 25.28 8.62
CA LEU A 695 -24.41 24.08 8.10
C LEU A 695 -23.70 23.72 6.79
N ILE A 696 -23.01 22.58 6.80
CA ILE A 696 -22.19 22.11 5.69
C ILE A 696 -22.75 20.78 5.23
N THR A 697 -23.08 20.70 3.94
CA THR A 697 -23.61 19.46 3.35
C THR A 697 -22.79 19.09 2.12
N LYS A 698 -22.25 17.87 2.13
CA LYS A 698 -21.67 17.20 0.98
C LYS A 698 -22.79 16.56 0.17
N ASN A 699 -23.15 17.23 -0.91
CA ASN A 699 -24.13 16.79 -1.89
C ASN A 699 -23.45 15.76 -2.80
N ASN A 700 -23.74 14.47 -2.60
CA ASN A 700 -23.38 13.39 -3.54
C ASN A 700 -24.21 13.45 -4.84
N VAL A 701 -24.47 14.66 -5.35
CA VAL A 701 -25.31 14.87 -6.53
C VAL A 701 -24.37 15.08 -7.70
N SER A 702 -24.14 14.02 -8.46
CA SER A 702 -23.42 14.12 -9.71
C SER A 702 -24.22 15.00 -10.69
N ILE A 703 -23.55 15.55 -11.71
CA ILE A 703 -24.25 16.27 -12.80
C ILE A 703 -25.29 15.38 -13.51
N ALA A 704 -25.19 14.05 -13.35
CA ALA A 704 -26.17 13.09 -13.85
C ALA A 704 -27.48 13.07 -13.03
N ASP A 705 -27.43 13.35 -11.73
CA ASP A 705 -28.61 13.39 -10.86
C ASP A 705 -29.44 14.67 -11.08
N VAL A 706 -28.79 15.78 -11.45
CA VAL A 706 -29.47 17.02 -11.88
C VAL A 706 -30.14 16.84 -13.24
N ALA A 707 -29.60 15.98 -14.11
CA ALA A 707 -30.20 15.66 -15.40
C ALA A 707 -31.48 14.81 -15.29
N GLU A 708 -31.65 14.04 -14.21
CA GLU A 708 -32.89 13.30 -13.93
C GLU A 708 -33.95 14.15 -13.18
N ALA A 709 -33.55 15.21 -12.47
CA ALA A 709 -34.44 15.93 -11.55
C ALA A 709 -35.18 17.15 -12.12
N GLU A 710 -34.74 17.78 -13.23
CA GLU A 710 -35.48 18.91 -13.81
C GLU A 710 -35.82 18.73 -15.29
N SER A 711 -37.08 18.42 -15.57
CA SER A 711 -37.69 18.88 -16.81
C SER A 711 -37.61 20.41 -16.83
N ILE A 712 -36.66 20.98 -17.57
CA ILE A 712 -36.61 22.42 -17.85
C ILE A 712 -37.93 22.78 -18.56
N ARG A 713 -38.88 23.35 -17.81
CA ARG A 713 -40.10 23.93 -18.36
C ARG A 713 -39.87 25.41 -18.63
N VAL A 714 -39.49 25.74 -19.87
CA VAL A 714 -39.60 27.11 -20.36
C VAL A 714 -41.06 27.37 -20.71
N VAL A 715 -41.76 28.16 -19.89
CA VAL A 715 -43.09 28.68 -20.21
C VAL A 715 -42.96 30.16 -20.51
N ASN A 716 -43.15 30.54 -21.78
CA ASN A 716 -43.23 31.93 -22.18
C ASN A 716 -44.64 32.21 -22.73
N ASN A 717 -45.33 33.20 -22.16
CA ASN A 717 -46.68 33.59 -22.52
C ASN A 717 -46.79 34.39 -23.84
N ASN A 718 -45.71 34.62 -24.61
CA ASN A 718 -45.84 35.18 -25.95
C ASN A 718 -44.62 34.96 -26.88
N ARG A 719 -44.85 34.12 -27.91
CA ARG A 719 -44.20 34.03 -29.24
C ARG A 719 -42.79 33.42 -29.36
N THR A 720 -42.64 32.80 -30.54
CA THR A 720 -41.69 31.79 -31.03
C THR A 720 -40.21 32.09 -30.80
N ILE A 721 -39.50 31.12 -30.22
CA ILE A 721 -38.04 30.98 -30.37
C ILE A 721 -37.81 29.69 -31.16
N SER A 722 -37.07 29.78 -32.26
CA SER A 722 -36.51 28.63 -32.95
C SER A 722 -35.16 28.29 -32.31
N ILE A 723 -34.95 27.02 -31.98
CA ILE A 723 -33.62 26.39 -31.90
C ILE A 723 -33.61 25.29 -32.95
#